data_AF-A0A9D5TA46-F1
#
_entry.id   AF-A0A9D5TA46-F1
#
_cell.length_a   1.000
_cell.length_b   1.000
_cell.length_c   1.000
_cell.angle_alpha   90.00
_cell.angle_beta   90.00
_cell.angle_gamma   90.00
#
_symmetry.space_group_name_H-M   'P 1'
#
loop_
_entity.id
_entity.type
_entity.pdbx_description
1 polymer ?
#
loop_
_entity_poly.entity_id
_entity_poly.type
_entity_poly.pdbx_seq_one_letter_code
_entity_poly.pdbx_strand_id
1 'polypeptide(L)'
;MASNYIGSKDVKKEHYELGVLLTEEKKKEILGEAFLRRVGYEMNLDDPKTFNEKIMWTKLYYQNPLITVCSDKFAVKDYVKDTIGEGYYVPTIASWDDPDDIDFDALPDSFVLKVNWSSGYNIIVKDKSELDYDDTRRTLKMWMKPDRNSYYQFFNWGFKHAKPVVYAEEYLEQIDGQVYDYKFFTFNGEVKALFIATDRSSNDVTFDFFDRDFNYLPFTYGNTRHANPLPPKPRNYDKMVELAEKLAKPFPFVRVDFYEVGDKIYLGEMTFYSGGGLLPFEPVEWDYKFGEWFELPEKMITDKPLHFESARIACAKANRKTKAALTEFRRNFIRHDAYSKKHYITLFNVIRFPVYFQNFNGYRYAGINGIQLRTSKLIKTNKKDAYLPAPEFDVLPPRMAYMMEEKITMDMKKHYCEQKGYKQLKYFPNLDNPQSYNEKLLWLALHYKHPDHKIASDKALAKDWIGERVGYEHVVPLIGAYDNVNDIDFEALPQRFVVKANEGWGANEVILVQDKRKIDIDQLKAVISTWLYPWSSYYYNNMCITDEKPEKPLIVIEEFLEIGDNQYLDDYKFYCCNGKVKFSMIVKERGSKNQSRTFVDRDWNVLPFRRAGKFSSTAPEKPANLEKMYEMAETLCKDFPFVRIDFYNQDGEIFVGEMTFTPGLFLRFEPKAWDFKLGEMLDISYLMDQAENN
;
A
#
# COMPACT_ATOMS: atom_id res chain seq x y z
N MET A 1 -11.18 -22.16 -12.22
CA MET A 1 -10.76 -23.16 -11.21
C MET A 1 -9.93 -22.57 -10.06
N ALA A 2 -8.80 -21.88 -10.31
CA ALA A 2 -7.85 -21.42 -9.28
C ALA A 2 -8.45 -20.76 -8.01
N SER A 3 -9.55 -19.99 -8.15
CA SER A 3 -10.22 -19.27 -7.06
C SER A 3 -10.71 -20.13 -5.90
N ASN A 4 -11.02 -21.41 -6.14
CA ASN A 4 -11.71 -22.27 -5.17
C ASN A 4 -10.74 -23.09 -4.31
N TYR A 5 -9.44 -22.98 -4.55
CA TYR A 5 -8.43 -23.73 -3.81
C TYR A 5 -7.95 -22.96 -2.57
N ILE A 6 -8.56 -23.30 -1.42
CA ILE A 6 -7.99 -23.21 -0.06
C ILE A 6 -7.98 -21.80 0.58
N GLY A 7 -8.06 -21.80 1.92
CA GLY A 7 -8.01 -20.64 2.82
C GLY A 7 -9.37 -19.97 2.97
N SER A 8 -9.80 -19.73 4.23
CA SER A 8 -10.89 -18.77 4.45
C SER A 8 -10.42 -17.37 4.02
N LYS A 9 -11.37 -16.45 3.85
CA LYS A 9 -11.06 -15.04 3.58
C LYS A 9 -10.18 -14.43 4.68
N ASP A 10 -10.30 -14.96 5.90
CA ASP A 10 -9.68 -14.47 7.12
C ASP A 10 -8.22 -14.90 7.19
N VAL A 11 -7.90 -16.18 6.89
CA VAL A 11 -6.51 -16.68 6.80
C VAL A 11 -5.69 -15.87 5.76
N LYS A 12 -6.27 -15.61 4.58
CA LYS A 12 -5.61 -14.81 3.51
C LYS A 12 -5.42 -13.34 3.89
N LYS A 13 -6.14 -12.86 4.90
CA LYS A 13 -6.08 -11.49 5.40
C LYS A 13 -5.11 -11.39 6.59
N GLU A 14 -5.15 -12.36 7.49
CA GLU A 14 -4.18 -12.59 8.58
C GLU A 14 -2.76 -12.74 8.03
N HIS A 15 -2.55 -13.51 6.96
CA HIS A 15 -1.26 -13.60 6.27
C HIS A 15 -0.76 -12.28 5.66
N TYR A 16 -1.66 -11.36 5.30
CA TYR A 16 -1.28 -10.01 4.84
C TYR A 16 -0.95 -9.08 6.02
N GLU A 17 -1.69 -9.20 7.12
CA GLU A 17 -1.50 -8.36 8.30
C GLU A 17 -0.28 -8.79 9.14
N LEU A 18 0.03 -10.09 9.16
CA LEU A 18 1.20 -10.70 9.83
C LEU A 18 2.38 -10.99 8.89
N GLY A 19 2.35 -10.58 7.61
CA GLY A 19 3.19 -11.18 6.55
C GLY A 19 4.70 -11.27 6.82
N VAL A 20 5.29 -10.22 7.41
CA VAL A 20 6.71 -10.21 7.83
C VAL A 20 6.95 -10.76 9.24
N LEU A 21 5.90 -10.87 10.06
CA LEU A 21 5.93 -11.35 11.45
C LEU A 21 5.81 -12.89 11.55
N LEU A 22 5.33 -13.57 10.51
CA LEU A 22 5.31 -15.02 10.43
C LEU A 22 6.74 -15.59 10.34
N THR A 23 7.14 -16.38 11.33
CA THR A 23 8.44 -17.07 11.35
C THR A 23 8.54 -18.14 10.24
N GLU A 24 9.74 -18.67 10.00
CA GLU A 24 9.95 -19.75 9.03
C GLU A 24 9.15 -21.01 9.43
N GLU A 25 9.13 -21.35 10.72
CA GLU A 25 8.38 -22.48 11.28
C GLU A 25 6.88 -22.33 11.02
N LYS A 26 6.33 -21.12 11.24
CA LYS A 26 4.89 -20.89 10.99
C LYS A 26 4.55 -20.94 9.51
N LYS A 27 5.44 -20.48 8.63
CA LYS A 27 5.31 -20.61 7.17
C LYS A 27 5.36 -22.08 6.74
N LYS A 28 6.26 -22.90 7.32
CA LYS A 28 6.32 -24.36 7.11
C LYS A 28 5.04 -25.06 7.57
N GLU A 29 4.54 -24.75 8.76
CA GLU A 29 3.29 -25.29 9.32
C GLU A 29 2.10 -25.05 8.37
N ILE A 30 1.89 -23.80 7.97
CA ILE A 30 0.82 -23.37 7.06
C ILE A 30 0.91 -24.07 5.70
N LEU A 31 2.11 -24.19 5.13
CA LEU A 31 2.30 -24.88 3.85
C LEU A 31 2.11 -26.40 3.98
N GLY A 32 2.58 -27.01 5.07
CA GLY A 32 2.44 -28.45 5.34
C GLY A 32 0.99 -28.88 5.52
N GLU A 33 0.21 -28.13 6.30
CA GLU A 33 -1.25 -28.36 6.43
C GLU A 33 -1.99 -28.26 5.09
N ALA A 34 -1.61 -27.29 4.26
CA ALA A 34 -2.20 -27.10 2.94
C ALA A 34 -1.78 -28.23 1.99
N PHE A 35 -0.51 -28.65 2.04
CA PHE A 35 0.07 -29.70 1.20
C PHE A 35 -0.54 -31.07 1.48
N LEU A 36 -0.50 -31.54 2.74
CA LEU A 36 -1.03 -32.85 3.14
C LEU A 36 -2.51 -33.02 2.76
N ARG A 37 -3.31 -31.97 2.96
CA ARG A 37 -4.76 -31.93 2.64
C ARG A 37 -5.06 -31.94 1.13
N ARG A 38 -4.06 -31.76 0.26
CA ARG A 38 -4.24 -31.45 -1.16
C ARG A 38 -3.49 -32.37 -2.10
N VAL A 39 -2.28 -32.76 -1.73
CA VAL A 39 -1.42 -33.68 -2.49
C VAL A 39 -1.52 -35.11 -1.94
N GLY A 40 -1.80 -35.26 -0.63
CA GLY A 40 -2.15 -36.55 0.00
C GLY A 40 -1.03 -37.21 0.80
N TYR A 41 0.17 -36.64 0.84
CA TYR A 41 1.31 -37.11 1.65
C TYR A 41 1.96 -35.94 2.41
N GLU A 42 2.82 -36.24 3.38
CA GLU A 42 3.51 -35.22 4.18
C GLU A 42 4.63 -34.53 3.40
N MET A 43 4.79 -33.22 3.58
CA MET A 43 5.73 -32.38 2.84
C MET A 43 7.15 -32.46 3.44
N ASN A 44 8.11 -33.08 2.74
CA ASN A 44 9.52 -32.99 3.12
C ASN A 44 10.16 -31.73 2.49
N LEU A 45 10.79 -30.88 3.30
CA LEU A 45 11.55 -29.70 2.86
C LEU A 45 13.05 -29.80 3.13
N ASP A 46 13.50 -30.81 3.87
CA ASP A 46 14.91 -31.03 4.18
C ASP A 46 15.57 -31.94 3.14
N ASP A 47 14.81 -32.87 2.55
CA ASP A 47 15.21 -33.66 1.37
C ASP A 47 14.03 -33.81 0.36
N PRO A 48 13.57 -32.72 -0.28
CA PRO A 48 12.41 -32.71 -1.17
C PRO A 48 12.68 -33.52 -2.45
N LYS A 49 11.86 -34.54 -2.71
CA LYS A 49 12.01 -35.42 -3.88
C LYS A 49 11.06 -35.06 -5.02
N THR A 50 9.82 -34.78 -4.68
CA THR A 50 8.73 -34.60 -5.65
C THR A 50 8.70 -33.17 -6.22
N PHE A 51 8.08 -32.99 -7.38
CA PHE A 51 7.88 -31.68 -7.98
C PHE A 51 7.08 -30.75 -7.07
N ASN A 52 5.99 -31.24 -6.47
CA ASN A 52 5.17 -30.45 -5.56
C ASN A 52 5.95 -30.00 -4.30
N GLU A 53 6.81 -30.86 -3.71
CA GLU A 53 7.69 -30.47 -2.59
C GLU A 53 8.69 -29.40 -3.01
N LYS A 54 9.33 -29.54 -4.18
CA LYS A 54 10.30 -28.57 -4.70
C LYS A 54 9.67 -27.22 -5.04
N ILE A 55 8.41 -27.20 -5.48
CA ILE A 55 7.61 -25.97 -5.60
C ILE A 55 7.35 -25.34 -4.22
N MET A 56 7.13 -26.11 -3.15
CA MET A 56 7.02 -25.54 -1.80
C MET A 56 8.35 -25.03 -1.25
N TRP A 57 9.45 -25.72 -1.54
CA TRP A 57 10.80 -25.29 -1.17
C TRP A 57 11.17 -23.93 -1.78
N THR A 58 10.92 -23.74 -3.08
CA THR A 58 11.28 -22.49 -3.79
C THR A 58 10.50 -21.26 -3.30
N LYS A 59 9.25 -21.42 -2.82
CA LYS A 59 8.49 -20.33 -2.18
C LYS A 59 9.18 -19.74 -0.95
N LEU A 60 9.84 -20.59 -0.17
CA LEU A 60 10.51 -20.18 1.07
C LEU A 60 11.95 -19.71 0.78
N TYR A 61 12.69 -20.46 -0.06
CA TYR A 61 14.15 -20.33 -0.14
C TYR A 61 14.72 -19.92 -1.51
N TYR A 62 13.90 -19.64 -2.53
CA TYR A 62 14.39 -19.16 -3.83
C TYR A 62 13.76 -17.81 -4.22
N GLN A 63 14.26 -16.76 -3.57
CA GLN A 63 13.72 -15.41 -3.58
C GLN A 63 14.30 -14.55 -4.73
N ASN A 64 14.64 -15.17 -5.86
CA ASN A 64 15.25 -14.52 -7.03
C ASN A 64 14.34 -13.38 -7.56
N PRO A 65 14.74 -12.10 -7.49
CA PRO A 65 13.84 -11.00 -7.86
C PRO A 65 13.50 -10.91 -9.36
N LEU A 66 14.22 -11.63 -10.24
CA LEU A 66 13.82 -11.77 -11.65
C LEU A 66 12.51 -12.57 -11.80
N ILE A 67 12.24 -13.50 -10.87
CA ILE A 67 10.95 -14.22 -10.81
C ILE A 67 9.80 -13.25 -10.59
N THR A 68 10.00 -12.16 -9.85
CA THR A 68 8.97 -11.14 -9.66
C THR A 68 8.61 -10.44 -10.98
N VAL A 69 9.61 -10.06 -11.77
CA VAL A 69 9.41 -9.44 -13.08
C VAL A 69 8.68 -10.40 -14.04
N CYS A 70 9.03 -11.69 -14.04
CA CYS A 70 8.45 -12.68 -14.93
C CYS A 70 7.07 -13.20 -14.49
N SER A 71 6.76 -13.17 -13.19
CA SER A 71 5.44 -13.55 -12.65
C SER A 71 4.41 -12.43 -12.80
N ASP A 72 4.86 -11.17 -12.76
CA ASP A 72 4.05 -9.99 -13.03
C ASP A 72 3.63 -9.99 -14.51
N LYS A 73 2.36 -10.31 -14.76
CA LYS A 73 1.78 -10.44 -16.12
C LYS A 73 1.81 -9.14 -16.95
N PHE A 74 2.10 -8.00 -16.33
CA PHE A 74 2.29 -6.73 -17.01
C PHE A 74 3.77 -6.47 -17.29
N ALA A 75 4.64 -6.59 -16.27
CA ALA A 75 6.07 -6.31 -16.38
C ALA A 75 6.86 -7.36 -17.20
N VAL A 76 6.39 -8.61 -17.27
CA VAL A 76 7.03 -9.69 -18.04
C VAL A 76 7.22 -9.35 -19.54
N LYS A 77 6.42 -8.43 -20.08
CA LYS A 77 6.49 -8.04 -21.51
C LYS A 77 7.83 -7.41 -21.90
N ASP A 78 8.48 -6.67 -21.00
CA ASP A 78 9.84 -6.14 -21.23
C ASP A 78 10.88 -7.28 -21.25
N TYR A 79 10.78 -8.26 -20.34
CA TYR A 79 11.65 -9.44 -20.33
C TYR A 79 11.49 -10.28 -21.61
N VAL A 80 10.25 -10.49 -22.06
CA VAL A 80 9.94 -11.17 -23.33
C VAL A 80 10.56 -10.43 -24.51
N LYS A 81 10.39 -9.11 -24.58
CA LYS A 81 10.93 -8.28 -25.64
C LYS A 81 12.46 -8.36 -25.73
N ASP A 82 13.15 -8.27 -24.60
CA ASP A 82 14.61 -8.30 -24.56
C ASP A 82 15.19 -9.72 -24.76
N THR A 83 14.42 -10.78 -24.48
CA THR A 83 14.89 -12.19 -24.55
C THR A 83 14.57 -12.89 -25.88
N ILE A 84 13.35 -12.72 -26.42
CA ILE A 84 12.90 -13.41 -27.65
C ILE A 84 12.43 -12.45 -28.76
N GLY A 85 12.25 -11.16 -28.46
CA GLY A 85 11.89 -10.14 -29.42
C GLY A 85 10.46 -9.59 -29.25
N GLU A 86 10.16 -8.56 -30.03
CA GLU A 86 8.86 -7.88 -30.01
C GLU A 86 7.79 -8.66 -30.78
N GLY A 87 6.54 -8.63 -30.29
CA GLY A 87 5.38 -9.28 -30.92
C GLY A 87 4.96 -10.63 -30.30
N TYR A 88 5.80 -11.25 -29.46
CA TYR A 88 5.50 -12.54 -28.79
C TYR A 88 4.65 -12.39 -27.50
N TYR A 89 3.86 -11.32 -27.37
CA TYR A 89 2.96 -11.08 -26.24
C TYR A 89 1.69 -10.40 -26.73
N VAL A 90 0.56 -10.61 -26.03
CA VAL A 90 -0.72 -9.98 -26.39
C VAL A 90 -0.60 -8.45 -26.24
N PRO A 91 -1.02 -7.62 -27.21
CA PRO A 91 -0.92 -6.17 -27.08
C PRO A 91 -1.71 -5.63 -25.89
N THR A 92 -1.10 -4.73 -25.12
CA THR A 92 -1.79 -3.95 -24.08
C THR A 92 -2.49 -2.77 -24.75
N ILE A 93 -3.81 -2.65 -24.52
CA ILE A 93 -4.62 -1.51 -24.95
C ILE A 93 -4.40 -0.32 -24.00
N ALA A 94 -4.57 -0.55 -22.70
CA ALA A 94 -4.48 0.47 -21.65
C ALA A 94 -4.15 -0.15 -20.27
N SER A 95 -3.77 0.68 -19.30
CA SER A 95 -3.41 0.25 -17.93
C SER A 95 -3.61 1.35 -16.88
N TRP A 96 -4.02 0.98 -15.66
CA TRP A 96 -4.45 1.90 -14.61
C TRP A 96 -4.00 1.48 -13.20
N ASP A 97 -3.74 2.48 -12.35
CA ASP A 97 -3.35 2.34 -10.93
C ASP A 97 -4.56 2.24 -9.98
N ASP A 98 -5.72 2.80 -10.34
CA ASP A 98 -7.01 2.67 -9.63
C ASP A 98 -8.09 2.27 -10.66
N PRO A 99 -8.96 1.28 -10.38
CA PRO A 99 -10.05 0.94 -11.30
C PRO A 99 -11.10 2.06 -11.48
N ASP A 100 -11.10 3.13 -10.68
CA ASP A 100 -11.89 4.34 -10.99
C ASP A 100 -11.32 5.13 -12.17
N ASP A 101 -10.03 4.99 -12.50
CA ASP A 101 -9.39 5.69 -13.62
C ASP A 101 -9.71 5.06 -14.99
N ILE A 102 -10.38 3.91 -15.03
CA ILE A 102 -10.74 3.21 -16.27
C ILE A 102 -11.76 4.04 -17.05
N ASP A 103 -11.41 4.38 -18.28
CA ASP A 103 -12.33 4.81 -19.32
C ASP A 103 -12.73 3.56 -20.12
N PHE A 104 -14.01 3.20 -20.09
CA PHE A 104 -14.54 2.06 -20.85
C PHE A 104 -14.99 2.46 -22.26
N ASP A 105 -15.34 3.73 -22.48
CA ASP A 105 -15.77 4.20 -23.80
C ASP A 105 -14.59 4.19 -24.77
N ALA A 106 -13.39 4.51 -24.28
CA ALA A 106 -12.12 4.43 -25.02
C ALA A 106 -11.59 3.00 -25.30
N LEU A 107 -12.20 1.94 -24.74
CA LEU A 107 -11.82 0.55 -25.04
C LEU A 107 -12.54 0.02 -26.30
N PRO A 108 -11.95 -0.94 -27.04
CA PRO A 108 -12.64 -1.61 -28.15
C PRO A 108 -13.85 -2.42 -27.67
N ASP A 109 -14.66 -2.92 -28.59
CA ASP A 109 -15.87 -3.67 -28.24
C ASP A 109 -15.60 -5.08 -27.68
N SER A 110 -14.37 -5.59 -27.82
CA SER A 110 -13.90 -6.82 -27.16
C SER A 110 -12.46 -6.70 -26.64
N PHE A 111 -12.22 -7.15 -25.42
CA PHE A 111 -10.93 -7.08 -24.72
C PHE A 111 -10.87 -8.03 -23.51
N VAL A 112 -9.70 -8.17 -22.89
CA VAL A 112 -9.55 -8.88 -21.61
C VAL A 112 -8.94 -7.93 -20.57
N LEU A 113 -9.71 -7.61 -19.52
CA LEU A 113 -9.20 -6.90 -18.35
C LEU A 113 -8.51 -7.87 -17.40
N LYS A 114 -7.32 -7.52 -16.91
CA LYS A 114 -6.49 -8.37 -16.06
C LYS A 114 -5.92 -7.59 -14.87
N VAL A 115 -5.61 -8.30 -13.79
CA VAL A 115 -4.76 -7.80 -12.69
C VAL A 115 -3.51 -8.66 -12.61
N ASN A 116 -2.34 -8.02 -12.62
CA ASN A 116 -1.04 -8.64 -12.82
C ASN A 116 -0.59 -9.63 -11.73
N TRP A 117 -0.82 -9.29 -10.45
CA TRP A 117 -0.11 -9.87 -9.30
C TRP A 117 -0.69 -11.17 -8.71
N SER A 118 -1.47 -11.93 -9.48
CA SER A 118 -2.12 -13.15 -9.01
C SER A 118 -2.55 -14.08 -10.17
N SER A 119 -3.34 -15.10 -9.87
CA SER A 119 -3.94 -16.02 -10.85
C SER A 119 -5.47 -15.91 -10.88
N GLY A 120 -6.06 -16.15 -12.05
CA GLY A 120 -7.52 -16.13 -12.25
C GLY A 120 -8.18 -14.74 -12.28
N TYR A 121 -7.44 -13.65 -12.10
CA TYR A 121 -7.95 -12.27 -12.14
C TYR A 121 -8.01 -11.74 -13.57
N ASN A 122 -8.93 -12.31 -14.35
CA ASN A 122 -9.23 -11.91 -15.73
C ASN A 122 -10.76 -11.72 -15.88
N ILE A 123 -11.19 -10.66 -16.57
CA ILE A 123 -12.57 -10.46 -17.06
C ILE A 123 -12.47 -10.45 -18.59
N ILE A 124 -13.08 -11.44 -19.24
CA ILE A 124 -13.12 -11.55 -20.70
C ILE A 124 -14.38 -10.84 -21.18
N VAL A 125 -14.20 -9.83 -22.03
CA VAL A 125 -15.27 -9.02 -22.60
C VAL A 125 -15.35 -9.34 -24.08
N LYS A 126 -16.36 -10.11 -24.49
CA LYS A 126 -16.64 -10.40 -25.91
C LYS A 126 -17.50 -9.32 -26.57
N ASP A 127 -18.40 -8.72 -25.79
CA ASP A 127 -19.23 -7.59 -26.18
C ASP A 127 -19.21 -6.56 -25.04
N LYS A 128 -18.72 -5.35 -25.32
CA LYS A 128 -18.63 -4.25 -24.35
C LYS A 128 -20.00 -3.75 -23.89
N SER A 129 -21.07 -3.96 -24.66
CA SER A 129 -22.43 -3.55 -24.32
C SER A 129 -23.08 -4.42 -23.23
N GLU A 130 -22.59 -5.65 -23.02
CA GLU A 130 -23.03 -6.54 -21.93
C GLU A 130 -22.31 -6.26 -20.59
N LEU A 131 -21.31 -5.38 -20.55
CA LEU A 131 -20.41 -5.22 -19.41
C LEU A 131 -20.95 -4.27 -18.33
N ASP A 132 -21.24 -4.79 -17.13
CA ASP A 132 -21.47 -3.97 -15.94
C ASP A 132 -20.15 -3.29 -15.50
N TYR A 133 -19.98 -2.02 -15.84
CA TYR A 133 -18.80 -1.23 -15.46
C TYR A 133 -18.68 -1.10 -13.93
N ASP A 134 -19.78 -1.08 -13.20
CA ASP A 134 -19.85 -0.88 -11.75
C ASP A 134 -19.52 -2.16 -10.96
N ASP A 135 -19.85 -3.35 -11.49
CA ASP A 135 -19.25 -4.60 -11.01
C ASP A 135 -17.80 -4.75 -11.45
N THR A 136 -17.48 -4.44 -12.70
CA THR A 136 -16.11 -4.57 -13.23
C THR A 136 -15.12 -3.78 -12.37
N ARG A 137 -15.39 -2.49 -12.11
CA ARG A 137 -14.58 -1.68 -11.18
C ARG A 137 -14.55 -2.26 -9.76
N ARG A 138 -15.63 -2.89 -9.28
CA ARG A 138 -15.76 -3.47 -7.92
C ARG A 138 -14.94 -4.75 -7.77
N THR A 139 -14.98 -5.60 -8.79
CA THR A 139 -14.24 -6.85 -8.89
C THR A 139 -12.75 -6.58 -9.05
N LEU A 140 -12.36 -5.63 -9.91
CA LEU A 140 -10.97 -5.15 -10.01
C LEU A 140 -10.47 -4.54 -8.69
N LYS A 141 -11.25 -3.65 -8.05
CA LYS A 141 -10.92 -3.09 -6.71
C LYS A 141 -10.86 -4.12 -5.60
N MET A 142 -11.49 -5.29 -5.78
CA MET A 142 -11.28 -6.42 -4.87
C MET A 142 -9.94 -7.09 -5.19
N TRP A 143 -9.68 -7.43 -6.45
CA TRP A 143 -8.47 -8.12 -6.91
C TRP A 143 -7.17 -7.32 -6.69
N MET A 144 -7.24 -5.99 -6.65
CA MET A 144 -6.12 -5.09 -6.30
C MET A 144 -5.92 -4.88 -4.79
N LYS A 145 -6.62 -5.60 -3.91
CA LYS A 145 -6.31 -5.56 -2.47
C LYS A 145 -5.12 -6.45 -2.12
N PRO A 146 -4.26 -6.08 -1.17
CA PRO A 146 -3.10 -6.89 -0.81
C PRO A 146 -3.44 -8.34 -0.40
N ASP A 147 -4.58 -8.58 0.25
CA ASP A 147 -5.09 -9.94 0.56
C ASP A 147 -5.51 -10.76 -0.71
N ARG A 148 -5.30 -10.21 -1.91
CA ARG A 148 -5.50 -10.84 -3.22
C ARG A 148 -4.22 -11.03 -4.04
N ASN A 149 -3.11 -10.39 -3.66
CA ASN A 149 -1.79 -10.72 -4.19
C ASN A 149 -1.42 -12.16 -3.77
N SER A 150 -0.87 -12.95 -4.70
CA SER A 150 -0.64 -14.38 -4.48
C SER A 150 0.45 -14.70 -3.43
N TYR A 151 1.35 -13.75 -3.13
CA TYR A 151 2.34 -13.90 -2.05
C TYR A 151 1.67 -14.02 -0.68
N TYR A 152 0.79 -13.09 -0.31
CA TYR A 152 0.10 -13.14 0.99
C TYR A 152 -0.93 -14.29 1.06
N GLN A 153 -1.32 -14.89 -0.06
CA GLN A 153 -2.19 -16.07 -0.05
C GLN A 153 -1.43 -17.38 0.19
N PHE A 154 -0.30 -17.60 -0.49
CA PHE A 154 0.36 -18.92 -0.55
C PHE A 154 1.90 -18.86 -0.56
N PHE A 155 2.49 -17.73 -0.15
CA PHE A 155 3.94 -17.45 -0.16
C PHE A 155 4.61 -17.59 -1.54
N ASN A 156 3.84 -17.42 -2.62
CA ASN A 156 4.36 -17.40 -3.98
C ASN A 156 5.24 -16.15 -4.20
N TRP A 157 6.56 -16.30 -3.97
CA TRP A 157 7.50 -15.17 -3.88
C TRP A 157 7.48 -14.23 -5.08
N GLY A 158 7.31 -14.75 -6.31
CA GLY A 158 7.20 -13.96 -7.53
C GLY A 158 6.07 -12.90 -7.57
N PHE A 159 5.18 -12.86 -6.59
CA PHE A 159 4.19 -11.79 -6.46
C PHE A 159 4.50 -10.79 -5.34
N LYS A 160 5.53 -11.05 -4.51
CA LYS A 160 6.01 -10.10 -3.51
C LYS A 160 6.63 -8.87 -4.20
N HIS A 161 6.37 -7.68 -3.65
CA HIS A 161 6.74 -6.38 -4.21
C HIS A 161 6.15 -6.03 -5.60
N ALA A 162 5.35 -6.90 -6.21
CA ALA A 162 4.62 -6.56 -7.44
C ALA A 162 3.62 -5.42 -7.15
N LYS A 163 3.70 -4.33 -7.93
CA LYS A 163 2.74 -3.22 -7.84
C LYS A 163 1.41 -3.67 -8.47
N PRO A 164 0.23 -3.49 -7.82
CA PRO A 164 -1.03 -3.85 -8.44
C PRO A 164 -1.32 -2.92 -9.63
N VAL A 165 -1.59 -3.50 -10.79
CA VAL A 165 -1.98 -2.79 -12.02
C VAL A 165 -3.18 -3.49 -12.65
N VAL A 166 -4.22 -2.74 -13.02
CA VAL A 166 -5.22 -3.20 -14.00
C VAL A 166 -4.67 -2.92 -15.39
N TYR A 167 -4.85 -3.84 -16.33
CA TYR A 167 -4.59 -3.57 -17.74
C TYR A 167 -5.60 -4.29 -18.63
N ALA A 168 -5.87 -3.70 -19.79
CA ALA A 168 -6.68 -4.31 -20.84
C ALA A 168 -5.77 -4.82 -21.96
N GLU A 169 -6.03 -6.03 -22.45
CA GLU A 169 -5.39 -6.62 -23.62
C GLU A 169 -6.40 -6.88 -24.73
N GLU A 170 -5.91 -6.97 -25.97
CA GLU A 170 -6.71 -7.44 -27.11
C GLU A 170 -7.36 -8.80 -26.82
N TYR A 171 -8.63 -8.95 -27.19
CA TYR A 171 -9.29 -10.24 -27.12
C TYR A 171 -8.79 -11.16 -28.24
N LEU A 172 -8.30 -12.34 -27.87
CA LEU A 172 -7.88 -13.38 -28.82
C LEU A 172 -9.04 -14.35 -29.09
N GLU A 173 -9.44 -14.43 -30.35
CA GLU A 173 -10.45 -15.38 -30.85
C GLU A 173 -9.84 -16.27 -31.93
N GLN A 174 -10.13 -17.57 -31.89
CA GLN A 174 -9.77 -18.55 -32.92
C GLN A 174 -10.99 -18.88 -33.80
N ILE A 175 -10.72 -19.40 -35.00
CA ILE A 175 -11.69 -19.62 -36.08
C ILE A 175 -12.79 -20.65 -35.71
N ASP A 176 -12.51 -21.53 -34.76
CA ASP A 176 -13.41 -22.55 -34.20
C ASP A 176 -14.05 -22.15 -32.86
N GLY A 177 -13.72 -20.97 -32.33
CA GLY A 177 -14.18 -20.46 -31.03
C GLY A 177 -13.37 -20.95 -29.81
N GLN A 178 -12.30 -21.74 -29.99
CA GLN A 178 -11.51 -22.32 -28.90
C GLN A 178 -10.05 -21.83 -28.92
N VAL A 179 -9.59 -21.23 -27.82
CA VAL A 179 -8.18 -20.86 -27.67
C VAL A 179 -7.44 -21.96 -26.88
N TYR A 180 -6.68 -22.79 -27.60
CA TYR A 180 -5.74 -23.73 -27.00
C TYR A 180 -4.64 -23.01 -26.22
N ASP A 181 -4.32 -23.52 -25.04
CA ASP A 181 -3.29 -22.98 -24.14
C ASP A 181 -2.20 -24.05 -23.92
N TYR A 182 -1.02 -23.81 -24.49
CA TYR A 182 0.10 -24.74 -24.56
C TYR A 182 1.11 -24.43 -23.45
N LYS A 183 1.26 -25.34 -22.48
CA LYS A 183 1.97 -25.07 -21.22
C LYS A 183 3.22 -25.93 -21.09
N PHE A 184 4.36 -25.36 -21.46
CA PHE A 184 5.66 -26.04 -21.53
C PHE A 184 6.36 -26.04 -20.18
N PHE A 185 6.56 -27.22 -19.59
CA PHE A 185 7.32 -27.41 -18.35
C PHE A 185 8.81 -27.46 -18.69
N THR A 186 9.51 -26.41 -18.28
CA THR A 186 10.90 -26.15 -18.69
C THR A 186 11.78 -26.18 -17.44
N PHE A 187 12.79 -27.04 -17.44
CA PHE A 187 13.66 -27.32 -16.31
C PHE A 187 15.11 -27.05 -16.73
N ASN A 188 15.86 -26.26 -15.94
CA ASN A 188 17.22 -25.79 -16.28
C ASN A 188 17.36 -25.19 -17.71
N GLY A 189 16.28 -24.62 -18.25
CA GLY A 189 16.23 -24.08 -19.61
C GLY A 189 15.86 -25.09 -20.72
N GLU A 190 15.60 -26.36 -20.41
CA GLU A 190 15.19 -27.39 -21.39
C GLU A 190 13.73 -27.81 -21.20
N VAL A 191 12.96 -27.93 -22.30
CA VAL A 191 11.58 -28.45 -22.22
C VAL A 191 11.63 -29.96 -22.00
N LYS A 192 10.92 -30.47 -20.97
CA LYS A 192 10.81 -31.92 -20.70
C LYS A 192 9.42 -32.46 -21.03
N ALA A 193 8.39 -31.67 -20.75
CA ALA A 193 6.99 -32.00 -21.03
C ALA A 193 6.19 -30.73 -21.33
N LEU A 194 4.98 -30.91 -21.85
CA LEU A 194 3.93 -29.89 -21.86
C LEU A 194 2.58 -30.50 -21.48
N PHE A 195 1.59 -29.65 -21.23
CA PHE A 195 0.20 -30.04 -21.49
C PHE A 195 -0.53 -29.00 -22.34
N ILE A 196 -1.57 -29.48 -23.03
CA ILE A 196 -2.53 -28.64 -23.74
C ILE A 196 -3.79 -28.57 -22.87
N ALA A 197 -4.29 -27.37 -22.62
CA ALA A 197 -5.58 -27.17 -21.96
C ALA A 197 -6.68 -26.87 -22.98
N THR A 198 -7.66 -27.77 -23.09
CA THR A 198 -8.83 -27.64 -23.97
C THR A 198 -10.06 -27.12 -23.18
N ASP A 199 -11.15 -26.77 -23.87
CA ASP A 199 -12.49 -26.60 -23.27
C ASP A 199 -12.59 -25.63 -22.07
N ARG A 200 -11.67 -24.66 -21.99
CA ARG A 200 -11.43 -23.76 -20.85
C ARG A 200 -12.58 -22.80 -20.52
N SER A 201 -13.53 -22.65 -21.44
CA SER A 201 -14.78 -21.89 -21.31
C SER A 201 -15.94 -22.71 -20.72
N SER A 202 -15.77 -24.03 -20.59
CA SER A 202 -16.74 -24.96 -19.99
C SER A 202 -16.37 -25.34 -18.55
N ASN A 203 -17.18 -26.20 -17.92
CA ASN A 203 -16.81 -26.85 -16.64
C ASN A 203 -15.94 -28.10 -16.82
N ASP A 204 -15.70 -28.55 -18.05
CA ASP A 204 -15.14 -29.86 -18.40
C ASP A 204 -13.75 -29.73 -19.06
N VAL A 205 -12.95 -28.75 -18.60
CA VAL A 205 -11.54 -28.55 -19.03
C VAL A 205 -10.73 -29.85 -18.96
N THR A 206 -9.93 -30.12 -19.99
CA THR A 206 -8.98 -31.25 -20.01
C THR A 206 -7.54 -30.74 -19.90
N PHE A 207 -6.63 -31.55 -19.36
CA PHE A 207 -5.18 -31.35 -19.45
C PHE A 207 -4.55 -32.60 -20.05
N ASP A 208 -4.09 -32.49 -21.29
CA ASP A 208 -3.50 -33.60 -22.04
C ASP A 208 -1.99 -33.40 -22.14
N PHE A 209 -1.25 -34.30 -21.49
CA PHE A 209 0.20 -34.19 -21.30
C PHE A 209 0.98 -34.91 -22.42
N PHE A 210 2.10 -34.30 -22.80
CA PHE A 210 3.01 -34.82 -23.82
C PHE A 210 4.47 -34.59 -23.40
N ASP A 211 5.40 -35.43 -23.86
CA ASP A 211 6.83 -35.16 -23.75
C ASP A 211 7.31 -34.12 -24.78
N ARG A 212 8.61 -33.79 -24.74
CA ARG A 212 9.25 -32.85 -25.67
C ARG A 212 9.07 -33.22 -27.15
N ASP A 213 8.99 -34.50 -27.50
CA ASP A 213 8.86 -34.96 -28.88
C ASP A 213 7.39 -35.07 -29.34
N PHE A 214 6.46 -34.87 -28.41
CA PHE A 214 5.00 -34.92 -28.54
C PHE A 214 4.39 -36.34 -28.43
N ASN A 215 5.03 -37.25 -27.70
CA ASN A 215 4.41 -38.51 -27.30
C ASN A 215 3.50 -38.29 -26.09
N TYR A 216 2.30 -38.88 -26.09
CA TYR A 216 1.32 -38.74 -25.01
C TYR A 216 1.79 -39.38 -23.69
N LEU A 217 1.59 -38.67 -22.58
CA LEU A 217 1.96 -39.11 -21.23
C LEU A 217 0.69 -39.44 -20.41
N PRO A 218 0.45 -40.72 -20.06
CA PRO A 218 -0.79 -41.15 -19.42
C PRO A 218 -0.77 -40.87 -17.91
N PHE A 219 -1.02 -39.61 -17.52
CA PHE A 219 -1.25 -39.20 -16.13
C PHE A 219 -2.14 -37.97 -16.05
N THR A 220 -2.89 -37.83 -14.94
CA THR A 220 -3.66 -36.61 -14.66
C THR A 220 -2.92 -35.69 -13.69
N TYR A 221 -3.14 -34.39 -13.82
CA TYR A 221 -2.67 -33.38 -12.87
C TYR A 221 -3.87 -32.64 -12.26
N GLY A 222 -3.98 -32.65 -10.93
CA GLY A 222 -5.09 -32.04 -10.21
C GLY A 222 -6.44 -32.76 -10.37
N ASN A 223 -6.43 -34.05 -10.76
CA ASN A 223 -7.61 -34.86 -11.14
C ASN A 223 -8.39 -34.29 -12.34
N THR A 224 -7.70 -33.60 -13.25
CA THR A 224 -8.27 -33.07 -14.50
C THR A 224 -8.48 -34.21 -15.52
N ARG A 225 -9.49 -34.11 -16.38
CA ARG A 225 -9.78 -35.12 -17.40
C ARG A 225 -8.83 -35.01 -18.60
N HIS A 226 -8.91 -36.01 -19.49
CA HIS A 226 -8.30 -36.04 -20.81
C HIS A 226 -9.31 -35.75 -21.91
N ALA A 227 -8.86 -35.17 -23.03
CA ALA A 227 -9.68 -35.00 -24.23
C ALA A 227 -9.86 -36.31 -24.98
N ASN A 228 -10.98 -36.45 -25.70
CA ASN A 228 -11.24 -37.57 -26.58
C ASN A 228 -11.96 -37.08 -27.85
N PRO A 229 -11.29 -37.00 -29.01
CA PRO A 229 -9.89 -37.35 -29.26
C PRO A 229 -8.89 -36.40 -28.54
N LEU A 230 -7.62 -36.85 -28.42
CA LEU A 230 -6.52 -36.01 -27.94
C LEU A 230 -6.27 -34.80 -28.86
N PRO A 231 -5.82 -33.65 -28.34
CA PRO A 231 -5.51 -32.47 -29.15
C PRO A 231 -4.33 -32.72 -30.11
N PRO A 232 -4.36 -32.13 -31.33
CA PRO A 232 -3.30 -32.29 -32.32
C PRO A 232 -2.03 -31.50 -31.95
N LYS A 233 -0.90 -31.88 -32.56
CA LYS A 233 0.37 -31.12 -32.45
C LYS A 233 0.20 -29.74 -33.11
N PRO A 234 0.48 -28.62 -32.40
CA PRO A 234 0.30 -27.27 -32.95
C PRO A 234 1.27 -26.99 -34.10
N ARG A 235 0.90 -26.07 -34.99
CA ARG A 235 1.63 -25.86 -36.25
C ARG A 235 3.02 -25.29 -36.03
N ASN A 236 3.18 -24.43 -35.03
CA ASN A 236 4.46 -23.81 -34.68
C ASN A 236 5.08 -24.44 -33.42
N TYR A 237 4.82 -25.74 -33.16
CA TYR A 237 5.31 -26.46 -31.97
C TYR A 237 6.80 -26.26 -31.70
N ASP A 238 7.66 -26.56 -32.68
CA ASP A 238 9.12 -26.50 -32.52
C ASP A 238 9.60 -25.06 -32.23
N LYS A 239 8.85 -24.06 -32.72
CA LYS A 239 9.09 -22.65 -32.43
C LYS A 239 8.66 -22.28 -31.00
N MET A 240 7.52 -22.79 -30.51
CA MET A 240 7.13 -22.60 -29.12
C MET A 240 8.14 -23.25 -28.15
N VAL A 241 8.71 -24.42 -28.49
CA VAL A 241 9.82 -25.02 -27.74
C VAL A 241 11.05 -24.12 -27.73
N GLU A 242 11.52 -23.64 -28.89
CA GLU A 242 12.66 -22.72 -29.00
C GLU A 242 12.48 -21.44 -28.15
N LEU A 243 11.25 -20.91 -28.09
CA LEU A 243 10.92 -19.71 -27.31
C LEU A 243 10.81 -20.01 -25.81
N ALA A 244 10.26 -21.17 -25.42
CA ALA A 244 10.21 -21.63 -24.03
C ALA A 244 11.62 -21.83 -23.45
N GLU A 245 12.48 -22.58 -24.15
CA GLU A 245 13.86 -22.87 -23.74
C GLU A 245 14.67 -21.57 -23.57
N LYS A 246 14.47 -20.57 -24.45
CA LYS A 246 15.08 -19.24 -24.32
C LYS A 246 14.57 -18.45 -23.11
N LEU A 247 13.26 -18.38 -22.89
CA LEU A 247 12.67 -17.65 -21.76
C LEU A 247 12.99 -18.30 -20.41
N ALA A 248 13.14 -19.63 -20.37
CA ALA A 248 13.38 -20.40 -19.15
C ALA A 248 14.84 -20.44 -18.70
N LYS A 249 15.80 -20.14 -19.58
CA LYS A 249 17.25 -20.30 -19.35
C LYS A 249 17.80 -19.74 -18.01
N PRO A 250 17.30 -18.63 -17.42
CA PRO A 250 17.78 -18.14 -16.12
C PRO A 250 17.26 -18.91 -14.89
N PHE A 251 16.40 -19.92 -15.06
CA PHE A 251 15.60 -20.50 -13.97
C PHE A 251 15.74 -22.03 -13.87
N PRO A 252 15.76 -22.59 -12.65
CA PRO A 252 15.79 -24.05 -12.46
C PRO A 252 14.48 -24.72 -12.89
N PHE A 253 13.35 -24.02 -12.73
CA PHE A 253 12.05 -24.38 -13.29
C PHE A 253 11.25 -23.14 -13.67
N VAL A 254 10.58 -23.20 -14.82
CA VAL A 254 9.42 -22.36 -15.12
C VAL A 254 8.50 -23.07 -16.11
N ARG A 255 7.18 -22.93 -15.91
CA ARG A 255 6.18 -23.27 -16.93
C ARG A 255 5.94 -22.07 -17.83
N VAL A 256 6.19 -22.22 -19.13
CA VAL A 256 6.01 -21.16 -20.14
C VAL A 256 4.72 -21.45 -20.90
N ASP A 257 3.75 -20.54 -20.83
CA ASP A 257 2.42 -20.75 -21.40
C ASP A 257 2.22 -19.91 -22.67
N PHE A 258 1.84 -20.54 -23.77
CA PHE A 258 1.63 -19.90 -25.07
C PHE A 258 0.21 -20.09 -25.62
N TYR A 259 -0.25 -19.09 -26.38
CA TYR A 259 -1.39 -19.17 -27.28
C TYR A 259 -0.89 -19.15 -28.73
N GLU A 260 -1.39 -20.07 -29.56
CA GLU A 260 -1.25 -20.02 -31.02
C GLU A 260 -2.54 -19.41 -31.60
N VAL A 261 -2.44 -18.43 -32.50
CA VAL A 261 -3.59 -17.81 -33.19
C VAL A 261 -3.22 -17.57 -34.65
N GLY A 262 -3.69 -18.46 -35.54
CA GLY A 262 -3.20 -18.51 -36.92
C GLY A 262 -1.70 -18.80 -36.95
N ASP A 263 -0.92 -17.93 -37.58
CA ASP A 263 0.55 -18.03 -37.65
C ASP A 263 1.28 -17.24 -36.56
N LYS A 264 0.58 -16.78 -35.51
CA LYS A 264 1.16 -16.01 -34.40
C LYS A 264 1.23 -16.81 -33.10
N ILE A 265 2.34 -16.64 -32.37
CA ILE A 265 2.54 -17.14 -31.00
C ILE A 265 2.52 -15.94 -30.04
N TYR A 266 1.72 -16.03 -28.97
CA TYR A 266 1.70 -15.04 -27.88
C TYR A 266 1.94 -15.72 -26.53
N LEU A 267 2.83 -15.18 -25.69
CA LEU A 267 2.95 -15.59 -24.30
C LEU A 267 1.68 -15.23 -23.51
N GLY A 268 1.15 -16.19 -22.76
CA GLY A 268 0.05 -16.04 -21.82
C GLY A 268 0.49 -15.73 -20.39
N GLU A 269 1.41 -16.52 -19.82
CA GLU A 269 2.09 -16.26 -18.54
C GLU A 269 3.39 -17.09 -18.40
N MET A 270 4.30 -16.65 -17.53
CA MET A 270 5.39 -17.50 -17.01
C MET A 270 5.05 -17.88 -15.56
N THR A 271 4.93 -19.18 -15.28
CA THR A 271 4.48 -19.71 -13.99
C THR A 271 5.55 -20.52 -13.29
N PHE A 272 6.08 -19.96 -12.20
CA PHE A 272 7.10 -20.59 -11.35
C PHE A 272 6.51 -21.51 -10.27
N TYR A 273 5.22 -21.34 -9.94
CA TYR A 273 4.51 -22.10 -8.91
C TYR A 273 3.37 -22.91 -9.53
N SER A 274 3.70 -23.87 -10.39
CA SER A 274 2.67 -24.67 -11.09
C SER A 274 1.80 -25.43 -10.08
N GLY A 275 0.48 -25.37 -10.27
CA GLY A 275 -0.51 -25.87 -9.29
C GLY A 275 -0.42 -25.26 -7.89
N GLY A 276 0.42 -24.24 -7.67
CA GLY A 276 0.81 -23.76 -6.34
C GLY A 276 1.55 -24.79 -5.48
N GLY A 277 2.02 -25.92 -6.03
CA GLY A 277 2.49 -27.09 -5.28
C GLY A 277 1.37 -27.88 -4.58
N LEU A 278 0.11 -27.73 -5.04
CA LEU A 278 -1.11 -28.16 -4.34
C LEU A 278 -2.10 -28.92 -5.25
N LEU A 279 -1.58 -29.51 -6.34
CA LEU A 279 -2.30 -30.39 -7.26
C LEU A 279 -1.55 -31.74 -7.35
N PRO A 280 -2.19 -32.87 -7.00
CA PRO A 280 -1.55 -34.19 -7.10
C PRO A 280 -1.33 -34.60 -8.56
N PHE A 281 -0.36 -35.46 -8.78
CA PHE A 281 -0.22 -36.26 -10.00
C PHE A 281 -0.85 -37.64 -9.74
N GLU A 282 -1.59 -38.16 -10.72
CA GLU A 282 -2.12 -39.53 -10.67
C GLU A 282 -1.73 -40.27 -11.97
N PRO A 283 -0.89 -41.32 -11.90
CA PRO A 283 -0.30 -41.91 -10.69
C PRO A 283 0.92 -41.12 -10.17
N VAL A 284 1.24 -41.30 -8.88
CA VAL A 284 2.14 -40.43 -8.11
C VAL A 284 3.60 -40.43 -8.58
N GLU A 285 4.04 -41.45 -9.32
CA GLU A 285 5.41 -41.55 -9.85
C GLU A 285 5.74 -40.39 -10.83
N TRP A 286 4.74 -39.71 -11.37
CA TRP A 286 4.96 -38.51 -12.19
C TRP A 286 5.33 -37.27 -11.37
N ASP A 287 4.90 -37.16 -10.11
CA ASP A 287 5.38 -36.11 -9.18
C ASP A 287 6.87 -36.33 -8.88
N TYR A 288 7.29 -37.59 -8.74
CA TYR A 288 8.70 -37.96 -8.59
C TYR A 288 9.50 -37.68 -9.88
N LYS A 289 9.04 -38.09 -11.08
CA LYS A 289 9.75 -37.81 -12.35
C LYS A 289 9.92 -36.33 -12.64
N PHE A 290 8.88 -35.52 -12.44
CA PHE A 290 8.98 -34.06 -12.56
C PHE A 290 9.89 -33.48 -11.46
N GLY A 291 9.96 -34.14 -10.31
CA GLY A 291 10.92 -33.85 -9.24
C GLY A 291 12.36 -34.17 -9.63
N GLU A 292 12.64 -35.29 -10.30
CA GLU A 292 13.98 -35.67 -10.79
C GLU A 292 14.53 -34.64 -11.78
N TRP A 293 13.69 -34.07 -12.65
CA TRP A 293 14.11 -33.02 -13.59
C TRP A 293 14.32 -31.65 -12.92
N PHE A 294 13.75 -31.42 -11.74
CA PHE A 294 13.83 -30.15 -11.02
C PHE A 294 15.05 -30.14 -10.08
N GLU A 295 16.21 -29.74 -10.59
CA GLU A 295 17.37 -29.44 -9.76
C GLU A 295 17.07 -28.17 -8.92
N LEU A 296 17.28 -28.24 -7.60
CA LEU A 296 17.07 -27.08 -6.74
C LEU A 296 18.32 -26.19 -6.76
N PRO A 297 18.16 -24.85 -6.83
CA PRO A 297 19.26 -23.91 -6.73
C PRO A 297 19.76 -23.79 -5.29
N GLU A 298 20.88 -23.11 -5.08
CA GLU A 298 21.29 -22.68 -3.74
C GLU A 298 20.22 -21.78 -3.08
N LYS A 299 20.14 -21.81 -1.75
CA LYS A 299 19.18 -20.98 -1.00
C LYS A 299 19.49 -19.50 -1.21
N MET A 300 18.54 -18.78 -1.80
CA MET A 300 18.57 -17.35 -2.02
C MET A 300 17.45 -16.70 -1.20
N ILE A 301 17.82 -16.03 -0.11
CA ILE A 301 16.90 -15.29 0.77
C ILE A 301 17.28 -13.81 0.69
N THR A 302 16.39 -12.96 0.23
CA THR A 302 16.62 -11.52 0.04
C THR A 302 15.32 -10.74 0.01
N ASP A 303 15.11 -9.85 0.97
CA ASP A 303 13.99 -8.91 0.97
C ASP A 303 14.21 -7.66 0.10
N LYS A 304 15.36 -7.54 -0.59
CA LYS A 304 15.65 -6.42 -1.48
C LYS A 304 14.93 -6.59 -2.85
N PRO A 305 14.08 -5.64 -3.28
CA PRO A 305 13.56 -5.63 -4.64
C PRO A 305 14.67 -5.36 -5.67
N LEU A 306 14.50 -5.84 -6.90
CA LEU A 306 15.44 -5.54 -7.98
C LEU A 306 15.27 -4.06 -8.41
N HIS A 307 16.15 -3.18 -7.95
CA HIS A 307 16.24 -1.81 -8.48
C HIS A 307 16.51 -1.89 -9.99
N PHE A 308 15.52 -1.53 -10.81
CA PHE A 308 15.54 -1.75 -12.26
C PHE A 308 16.75 -1.09 -12.96
N GLU A 309 17.35 -0.06 -12.36
CA GLU A 309 18.58 0.59 -12.81
C GLU A 309 19.78 -0.36 -12.91
N SER A 310 19.97 -1.31 -11.98
CA SER A 310 21.14 -2.20 -12.00
C SER A 310 21.03 -3.28 -13.09
N ALA A 311 19.85 -3.90 -13.23
CA ALA A 311 19.53 -4.79 -14.35
C ALA A 311 19.61 -4.04 -15.70
N ARG A 312 19.13 -2.79 -15.75
CA ARG A 312 19.30 -1.92 -16.92
C ARG A 312 20.77 -1.67 -17.27
N ILE A 313 21.67 -1.47 -16.30
CA ILE A 313 23.09 -1.20 -16.62
C ILE A 313 23.74 -2.38 -17.37
N ALA A 314 23.32 -3.62 -17.10
CA ALA A 314 23.76 -4.80 -17.85
C ALA A 314 23.27 -4.77 -19.31
N CYS A 315 21.96 -4.63 -19.55
CA CYS A 315 21.40 -4.64 -20.91
C CYS A 315 21.63 -3.35 -21.72
N ALA A 316 21.66 -2.18 -21.07
CA ALA A 316 21.74 -0.89 -21.73
C ALA A 316 23.11 -0.59 -22.37
N LYS A 317 24.18 -1.30 -21.97
CA LYS A 317 25.46 -1.23 -22.69
C LYS A 317 25.36 -1.71 -24.14
N ALA A 318 24.43 -2.62 -24.45
CA ALA A 318 24.19 -3.08 -25.83
C ALA A 318 23.32 -2.11 -26.64
N ASN A 319 22.24 -1.56 -26.05
CA ASN A 319 21.16 -0.89 -26.78
C ASN A 319 21.27 0.66 -26.91
N ARG A 320 22.35 1.28 -26.44
CA ARG A 320 22.51 2.76 -26.44
C ARG A 320 22.51 3.43 -27.83
N LYS A 321 22.74 2.71 -28.93
CA LYS A 321 22.78 3.30 -30.29
C LYS A 321 21.40 3.58 -30.91
N THR A 322 20.34 2.89 -30.48
CA THR A 322 19.07 2.82 -31.25
C THR A 322 17.95 3.67 -30.64
N LYS A 323 18.04 4.03 -29.35
CA LYS A 323 16.90 4.60 -28.59
C LYS A 323 16.74 6.13 -28.69
N ALA A 324 17.68 6.83 -29.34
CA ALA A 324 17.63 8.28 -29.51
C ALA A 324 16.48 8.77 -30.41
N ALA A 325 15.99 7.94 -31.34
CA ALA A 325 15.08 8.36 -32.41
C ALA A 325 13.57 8.25 -32.09
N LEU A 326 13.18 7.85 -30.87
CA LEU A 326 11.81 7.38 -30.59
C LEU A 326 11.11 7.98 -29.35
N THR A 327 11.73 8.95 -28.66
CA THR A 327 11.16 9.54 -27.42
C THR A 327 10.69 11.00 -27.60
N GLU A 328 10.54 11.45 -28.84
CA GLU A 328 9.92 12.75 -29.17
C GLU A 328 8.37 12.68 -29.17
N PHE A 329 7.82 11.47 -29.32
CA PHE A 329 6.42 11.27 -29.74
C PHE A 329 5.38 11.13 -28.60
N ARG A 330 5.79 10.95 -27.33
CA ARG A 330 4.92 10.51 -26.22
C ARG A 330 4.32 11.62 -25.33
N ARG A 331 4.06 12.83 -25.87
CA ARG A 331 3.79 14.03 -25.04
C ARG A 331 2.31 14.47 -24.87
N ASN A 332 1.30 13.70 -25.32
CA ASN A 332 -0.10 14.19 -25.43
C ASN A 332 -1.22 13.20 -24.93
N PHE A 333 -2.19 13.71 -24.13
CA PHE A 333 -3.57 13.20 -23.75
C PHE A 333 -3.86 12.23 -22.53
N ILE A 334 -5.11 12.26 -21.97
CA ILE A 334 -5.47 12.29 -20.50
C ILE A 334 -6.97 11.89 -20.06
N ARG A 335 -7.24 11.03 -19.00
CA ARG A 335 -8.38 10.90 -17.93
C ARG A 335 -9.89 10.50 -18.22
N HIS A 336 -10.89 10.10 -17.33
CA HIS A 336 -11.14 9.68 -15.86
C HIS A 336 -12.65 9.21 -15.49
N ASP A 337 -12.93 8.55 -14.33
CA ASP A 337 -14.15 8.58 -13.37
C ASP A 337 -15.35 7.52 -13.35
N ALA A 338 -16.19 7.41 -12.26
CA ALA A 338 -17.07 6.23 -11.91
C ALA A 338 -18.30 6.30 -10.87
N TYR A 339 -19.13 5.21 -10.74
CA TYR A 339 -19.89 4.66 -9.54
C TYR A 339 -21.32 5.17 -9.05
N SER A 340 -22.25 4.55 -8.24
CA SER A 340 -22.38 3.30 -7.36
C SER A 340 -23.76 3.06 -6.57
N LYS A 341 -23.98 1.87 -5.91
CA LYS A 341 -24.89 1.47 -4.72
C LYS A 341 -26.28 0.72 -5.01
N LYS A 342 -27.12 0.02 -4.16
CA LYS A 342 -27.55 -0.11 -2.70
C LYS A 342 -28.36 -1.45 -2.34
N HIS A 343 -28.81 -1.76 -1.07
CA HIS A 343 -29.26 -3.14 -0.55
C HIS A 343 -30.35 -3.30 0.61
N TYR A 344 -30.63 -4.56 1.11
CA TYR A 344 -31.53 -5.08 2.22
C TYR A 344 -30.81 -5.86 3.41
N ILE A 345 -31.50 -6.55 4.37
CA ILE A 345 -30.97 -7.32 5.57
C ILE A 345 -31.81 -8.63 5.91
N THR A 346 -31.33 -9.56 6.77
CA THR A 346 -32.01 -10.81 7.30
C THR A 346 -31.42 -11.29 8.66
N LEU A 347 -32.09 -12.17 9.45
CA LEU A 347 -31.60 -12.66 10.77
C LEU A 347 -31.74 -14.20 10.98
N PHE A 348 -30.76 -14.82 11.68
CA PHE A 348 -30.70 -16.25 12.07
C PHE A 348 -31.03 -17.30 10.97
N ASN A 349 -30.88 -16.97 9.70
CA ASN A 349 -31.09 -17.82 8.51
C ASN A 349 -32.44 -18.54 8.34
N VAL A 350 -33.37 -18.43 9.29
CA VAL A 350 -34.76 -18.96 9.17
C VAL A 350 -35.78 -17.83 8.95
N ILE A 351 -35.48 -16.59 9.35
CA ILE A 351 -36.46 -15.47 9.31
C ILE A 351 -35.88 -14.26 8.57
N ARG A 352 -36.42 -13.98 7.37
CA ARG A 352 -36.16 -12.74 6.63
C ARG A 352 -37.01 -11.60 7.20
N PHE A 353 -36.36 -10.52 7.61
CA PHE A 353 -37.04 -9.27 7.98
C PHE A 353 -36.80 -8.21 6.89
N PRO A 354 -37.83 -7.78 6.13
CA PRO A 354 -37.67 -6.68 5.19
C PRO A 354 -37.47 -5.36 5.97
N VAL A 355 -36.26 -4.81 5.91
CA VAL A 355 -35.94 -3.54 6.59
C VAL A 355 -36.42 -2.36 5.74
N TYR A 356 -37.65 -1.94 6.00
CA TYR A 356 -38.21 -0.71 5.45
C TYR A 356 -37.73 0.51 6.25
N PHE A 357 -37.03 1.42 5.59
CA PHE A 357 -36.70 2.73 6.15
C PHE A 357 -37.81 3.74 5.82
N GLN A 358 -38.73 3.96 6.74
CA GLN A 358 -39.55 5.18 6.73
C GLN A 358 -38.85 6.29 7.53
N ASN A 359 -38.79 7.48 6.95
CA ASN A 359 -38.37 8.69 7.65
C ASN A 359 -39.62 9.38 8.21
N PHE A 360 -39.67 9.60 9.52
CA PHE A 360 -40.49 10.63 10.14
C PHE A 360 -39.59 11.47 11.07
N ASN A 361 -39.62 12.78 10.89
CA ASN A 361 -38.96 13.79 11.73
C ASN A 361 -37.52 13.44 12.19
N GLY A 362 -36.66 13.04 11.24
CA GLY A 362 -35.21 12.98 11.42
C GLY A 362 -34.63 11.72 12.07
N TYR A 363 -35.46 10.76 12.49
CA TYR A 363 -35.00 9.51 13.12
C TYR A 363 -35.24 8.28 12.24
N ARG A 364 -34.38 7.26 12.39
CA ARG A 364 -34.59 5.91 11.84
C ARG A 364 -34.94 4.96 12.96
N TYR A 365 -36.09 4.31 12.84
CA TYR A 365 -36.56 3.28 13.76
C TYR A 365 -36.57 1.91 13.08
N ALA A 366 -36.38 0.87 13.89
CA ALA A 366 -36.70 -0.51 13.54
C ALA A 366 -37.34 -1.13 14.78
N GLY A 367 -38.46 -1.83 14.64
CA GLY A 367 -39.24 -2.35 15.75
C GLY A 367 -39.75 -3.76 15.46
N ILE A 368 -39.57 -4.66 16.43
CA ILE A 368 -40.07 -6.02 16.43
C ILE A 368 -40.50 -6.32 17.88
N ASN A 369 -41.70 -6.87 18.07
CA ASN A 369 -42.26 -7.31 19.35
C ASN A 369 -42.16 -6.31 20.53
N GLY A 370 -42.73 -5.11 20.36
CA GLY A 370 -43.19 -4.26 21.47
C GLY A 370 -42.16 -3.35 22.15
N ILE A 371 -40.86 -3.47 21.85
CA ILE A 371 -39.81 -2.59 22.41
C ILE A 371 -39.37 -1.56 21.37
N GLN A 372 -39.40 -0.27 21.71
CA GLN A 372 -38.81 0.80 20.90
C GLN A 372 -37.39 1.14 21.37
N LEU A 373 -36.45 1.25 20.42
CA LEU A 373 -35.07 1.69 20.67
C LEU A 373 -34.76 2.94 19.84
N ARG A 374 -34.40 4.03 20.52
CA ARG A 374 -33.95 5.27 19.87
C ARG A 374 -32.45 5.16 19.59
N THR A 375 -32.04 5.23 18.32
CA THR A 375 -30.62 5.20 17.94
C THR A 375 -30.25 6.31 16.96
N SER A 376 -29.12 6.96 17.20
CA SER A 376 -28.46 7.87 16.25
C SER A 376 -27.16 7.20 15.77
N LYS A 377 -27.31 6.15 14.96
CA LYS A 377 -26.24 5.34 14.34
C LYS A 377 -25.11 4.87 15.29
N LEU A 378 -25.38 3.78 15.99
CA LEU A 378 -24.36 2.84 16.43
C LEU A 378 -24.63 1.46 15.80
N ILE A 379 -23.58 0.77 15.39
CA ILE A 379 -23.61 -0.68 15.14
C ILE A 379 -22.48 -1.29 15.99
N LYS A 380 -22.83 -2.17 16.91
CA LYS A 380 -21.93 -3.16 17.50
C LYS A 380 -22.49 -4.54 17.19
N THR A 381 -21.70 -5.40 16.59
CA THR A 381 -21.97 -6.84 16.47
C THR A 381 -21.57 -7.56 17.75
N ASN A 382 -22.33 -8.55 18.19
CA ASN A 382 -21.91 -9.42 19.30
C ASN A 382 -22.73 -10.71 19.40
N LYS A 383 -22.16 -11.86 19.01
CA LYS A 383 -22.01 -13.05 19.88
C LYS A 383 -21.34 -14.24 19.18
N LYS A 384 -20.24 -14.70 19.77
CA LYS A 384 -19.91 -16.11 20.02
C LYS A 384 -20.05 -17.12 18.85
N ASP A 385 -19.37 -16.86 17.75
CA ASP A 385 -18.27 -17.77 17.40
C ASP A 385 -17.00 -17.34 18.17
N ALA A 386 -15.89 -18.06 18.06
CA ALA A 386 -14.63 -17.60 18.63
C ALA A 386 -14.18 -16.30 17.92
N TYR A 387 -14.56 -15.15 18.48
CA TYR A 387 -14.07 -13.85 18.06
C TYR A 387 -12.59 -13.74 18.42
N LEU A 388 -11.74 -14.27 17.53
CA LEU A 388 -10.64 -13.44 17.06
C LEU A 388 -11.25 -12.06 16.74
N PRO A 389 -10.68 -10.95 17.24
CA PRO A 389 -11.16 -9.63 16.86
C PRO A 389 -11.13 -9.58 15.32
N ALA A 390 -12.15 -8.98 14.70
CA ALA A 390 -12.08 -8.71 13.27
C ALA A 390 -10.79 -7.91 13.07
N PRO A 391 -9.75 -8.47 12.40
CA PRO A 391 -8.45 -7.86 12.53
C PRO A 391 -8.52 -6.51 11.85
N GLU A 392 -8.40 -5.44 12.62
CA GLU A 392 -7.78 -4.27 12.07
C GLU A 392 -6.30 -4.62 11.89
N PHE A 393 -5.59 -3.82 11.11
CA PHE A 393 -4.14 -3.81 11.27
C PHE A 393 -3.85 -3.31 12.69
N ASP A 394 -3.65 -4.25 13.61
CA ASP A 394 -3.20 -4.01 14.99
C ASP A 394 -1.77 -3.47 14.91
N VAL A 395 -1.70 -2.17 14.64
CA VAL A 395 -0.60 -1.32 15.06
C VAL A 395 -0.24 -1.76 16.47
N LEU A 396 0.95 -2.33 16.66
CA LEU A 396 1.46 -2.72 17.99
C LEU A 396 1.09 -1.60 18.96
N PRO A 397 0.17 -1.84 19.92
CA PRO A 397 -0.39 -0.75 20.71
C PRO A 397 0.75 0.07 21.32
N PRO A 398 0.63 1.39 21.50
CA PRO A 398 1.82 2.23 21.77
C PRO A 398 2.64 1.74 22.97
N ARG A 399 1.97 1.17 23.99
CA ARG A 399 2.58 0.49 25.13
C ARG A 399 3.38 -0.78 24.77
N MET A 400 2.93 -1.58 23.81
CA MET A 400 3.69 -2.69 23.24
C MET A 400 4.86 -2.19 22.38
N ALA A 401 4.67 -1.15 21.57
CA ALA A 401 5.77 -0.55 20.81
C ALA A 401 6.89 -0.02 21.73
N TYR A 402 6.50 0.59 22.86
CA TYR A 402 7.39 0.95 23.97
C TYR A 402 8.08 -0.27 24.59
N MET A 403 7.32 -1.31 24.97
CA MET A 403 7.87 -2.54 25.57
C MET A 403 8.73 -3.40 24.62
N MET A 404 8.70 -3.13 23.31
CA MET A 404 9.39 -3.91 22.28
C MET A 404 10.39 -3.07 21.48
N GLU A 405 10.69 -1.82 21.86
CA GLU A 405 11.41 -0.86 21.01
C GLU A 405 12.73 -1.40 20.44
N GLU A 406 13.56 -2.05 21.28
CA GLU A 406 14.83 -2.68 20.90
C GLU A 406 14.70 -3.83 19.89
N LYS A 407 13.48 -4.36 19.70
CA LYS A 407 13.15 -5.48 18.80
C LYS A 407 12.45 -5.02 17.52
N ILE A 408 12.14 -3.73 17.37
CA ILE A 408 11.49 -3.19 16.16
C ILE A 408 12.56 -2.92 15.10
N THR A 409 12.78 -3.89 14.21
CA THR A 409 13.77 -3.79 13.12
C THR A 409 13.37 -2.74 12.08
N MET A 410 14.33 -2.33 11.23
CA MET A 410 14.04 -1.40 10.13
C MET A 410 13.02 -1.97 9.15
N ASP A 411 13.03 -3.29 8.90
CA ASP A 411 12.08 -3.93 7.99
C ASP A 411 10.65 -3.95 8.55
N MET A 412 10.50 -4.12 9.87
CA MET A 412 9.20 -3.92 10.54
C MET A 412 8.70 -2.48 10.40
N LYS A 413 9.60 -1.49 10.46
CA LYS A 413 9.27 -0.06 10.27
C LYS A 413 8.90 0.26 8.82
N LYS A 414 9.64 -0.27 7.84
CA LYS A 414 9.29 -0.17 6.41
C LYS A 414 7.93 -0.80 6.14
N HIS A 415 7.67 -2.02 6.61
CA HIS A 415 6.41 -2.71 6.38
C HIS A 415 5.20 -2.00 7.03
N TYR A 416 5.37 -1.45 8.24
CA TYR A 416 4.38 -0.56 8.85
C TYR A 416 4.05 0.63 7.95
N CYS A 417 5.07 1.26 7.35
CA CYS A 417 4.90 2.38 6.43
C CYS A 417 4.21 1.96 5.12
N GLU A 418 4.52 0.78 4.57
CA GLU A 418 3.81 0.20 3.42
C GLU A 418 2.32 -0.01 3.71
N GLN A 419 2.00 -0.75 4.78
CA GLN A 419 0.63 -1.15 5.13
C GLN A 419 -0.23 0.07 5.53
N LYS A 420 0.31 0.98 6.36
CA LYS A 420 -0.38 2.22 6.79
C LYS A 420 -0.47 3.22 5.64
N GLY A 421 0.56 3.31 4.79
CA GLY A 421 0.57 4.04 3.54
C GLY A 421 -0.56 3.59 2.62
N TYR A 422 -0.61 2.30 2.27
CA TYR A 422 -1.69 1.75 1.43
C TYR A 422 -3.09 2.00 2.04
N LYS A 423 -3.25 1.79 3.36
CA LYS A 423 -4.51 2.02 4.09
C LYS A 423 -5.00 3.47 3.98
N GLN A 424 -4.11 4.48 4.00
CA GLN A 424 -4.49 5.90 4.05
C GLN A 424 -4.30 6.64 2.70
N LEU A 425 -3.12 6.54 2.09
CA LEU A 425 -2.73 7.21 0.84
C LEU A 425 -3.42 6.61 -0.41
N LYS A 426 -3.85 5.34 -0.34
CA LYS A 426 -4.42 4.54 -1.44
C LYS A 426 -3.41 4.14 -2.52
N TYR A 427 -2.13 4.07 -2.16
CA TYR A 427 -1.08 3.43 -2.94
C TYR A 427 -0.01 2.91 -1.96
N PHE A 428 0.76 1.90 -2.38
CA PHE A 428 1.97 1.50 -1.65
C PHE A 428 3.04 2.58 -1.86
N PRO A 429 3.56 3.22 -0.79
CA PRO A 429 4.65 4.17 -0.92
C PRO A 429 5.94 3.44 -1.31
N ASN A 430 6.64 3.95 -2.32
CA ASN A 430 8.00 3.49 -2.62
C ASN A 430 8.98 4.08 -1.60
N LEU A 431 9.53 3.24 -0.73
CA LEU A 431 10.48 3.64 0.32
C LEU A 431 11.95 3.49 -0.09
N ASP A 432 12.23 2.79 -1.20
CA ASP A 432 13.59 2.59 -1.71
C ASP A 432 13.94 3.57 -2.85
N ASN A 433 12.92 4.15 -3.49
CA ASN A 433 13.05 5.30 -4.39
C ASN A 433 11.83 6.25 -4.24
N PRO A 434 11.81 7.10 -3.19
CA PRO A 434 10.69 7.98 -2.86
C PRO A 434 10.56 9.16 -3.83
N GLN A 435 9.37 9.32 -4.44
CA GLN A 435 9.12 10.35 -5.46
C GLN A 435 8.09 11.39 -4.99
N SER A 436 6.99 10.96 -4.37
CA SER A 436 5.97 11.83 -3.80
C SER A 436 6.38 12.44 -2.45
N TYR A 437 5.73 13.54 -2.06
CA TYR A 437 5.89 14.19 -0.77
C TYR A 437 5.68 13.20 0.38
N ASN A 438 4.59 12.41 0.35
CA ASN A 438 4.35 11.41 1.40
C ASN A 438 5.42 10.30 1.44
N GLU A 439 5.97 9.87 0.30
CA GLU A 439 7.07 8.90 0.26
C GLU A 439 8.37 9.49 0.83
N LYS A 440 8.73 10.71 0.42
CA LYS A 440 9.93 11.41 0.92
C LYS A 440 9.83 11.72 2.41
N LEU A 441 8.63 12.04 2.91
CA LEU A 441 8.39 12.28 4.33
C LEU A 441 8.48 10.98 5.16
N LEU A 442 8.03 9.84 4.61
CA LEU A 442 8.21 8.53 5.23
C LEU A 442 9.68 8.10 5.23
N TRP A 443 10.42 8.38 4.14
CA TRP A 443 11.85 8.14 4.07
C TRP A 443 12.61 8.96 5.12
N LEU A 444 12.34 10.27 5.21
CA LEU A 444 12.95 11.15 6.21
C LEU A 444 12.65 10.69 7.63
N ALA A 445 11.43 10.26 7.94
CA ALA A 445 11.12 9.71 9.26
C ALA A 445 12.02 8.51 9.59
N LEU A 446 12.06 7.51 8.69
CA LEU A 446 12.79 6.26 8.87
C LEU A 446 14.32 6.45 8.97
N HIS A 447 14.88 7.35 8.16
CA HIS A 447 16.33 7.41 7.90
C HIS A 447 17.04 8.69 8.36
N TYR A 448 16.36 9.85 8.42
CA TYR A 448 17.01 11.11 8.81
C TYR A 448 17.05 11.28 10.33
N LYS A 449 18.23 11.64 10.84
CA LYS A 449 18.55 11.81 12.27
C LYS A 449 19.36 13.07 12.46
N HIS A 450 18.99 13.89 13.46
CA HIS A 450 19.66 15.17 13.72
C HIS A 450 19.52 15.55 15.21
N PRO A 451 20.58 16.04 15.88
CA PRO A 451 20.52 16.34 17.32
C PRO A 451 19.40 17.33 17.68
N ASP A 452 19.33 18.47 16.99
CA ASP A 452 18.33 19.51 17.24
C ASP A 452 16.88 19.10 16.91
N HIS A 453 16.65 17.96 16.24
CA HIS A 453 15.30 17.52 15.83
C HIS A 453 14.35 17.43 17.04
N LYS A 454 14.82 16.78 18.11
CA LYS A 454 14.07 16.57 19.36
C LYS A 454 13.88 17.85 20.16
N ILE A 455 14.88 18.75 20.11
CA ILE A 455 14.84 20.04 20.81
C ILE A 455 13.80 20.95 20.13
N ALA A 456 13.73 20.93 18.80
CA ALA A 456 12.79 21.73 18.02
C ALA A 456 11.35 21.15 17.96
N SER A 457 11.17 19.83 18.10
CA SER A 457 9.83 19.20 18.13
C SER A 457 9.15 19.28 19.51
N ASP A 458 9.93 19.19 20.59
CA ASP A 458 9.43 19.29 21.96
C ASP A 458 8.93 20.72 22.26
N LYS A 459 7.62 20.85 22.55
CA LYS A 459 6.96 22.16 22.74
C LYS A 459 7.40 22.93 24.00
N ALA A 460 8.20 22.33 24.89
CA ALA A 460 8.87 23.03 25.98
C ALA A 460 10.33 23.40 25.61
N LEU A 461 11.12 22.45 25.09
CA LEU A 461 12.53 22.71 24.76
C LEU A 461 12.71 23.65 23.57
N ALA A 462 11.76 23.65 22.62
CA ALA A 462 11.77 24.54 21.47
C ALA A 462 11.69 26.03 21.84
N LYS A 463 11.24 26.37 23.05
CA LYS A 463 11.06 27.76 23.50
C LYS A 463 12.37 28.54 23.48
N ASP A 464 13.40 28.02 24.14
CA ASP A 464 14.74 28.63 24.13
C ASP A 464 15.39 28.49 22.74
N TRP A 465 15.28 27.33 22.11
CA TRP A 465 15.86 27.08 20.78
C TRP A 465 15.37 28.08 19.72
N ILE A 466 14.07 28.45 19.75
CA ILE A 466 13.48 29.51 18.93
C ILE A 466 13.95 30.89 19.40
N GLY A 467 13.89 31.17 20.70
CA GLY A 467 14.26 32.47 21.29
C GLY A 467 15.69 32.91 20.96
N GLU A 468 16.64 31.98 21.04
CA GLU A 468 18.05 32.14 20.62
C GLU A 468 18.22 32.52 19.13
N ARG A 469 17.30 32.09 18.27
CA ARG A 469 17.44 32.15 16.80
C ARG A 469 16.65 33.27 16.13
N VAL A 470 15.49 33.64 16.68
CA VAL A 470 14.61 34.68 16.10
C VAL A 470 14.10 35.73 17.10
N GLY A 471 14.50 35.66 18.38
CA GLY A 471 14.07 36.57 19.42
C GLY A 471 13.04 35.95 20.37
N TYR A 472 13.21 36.17 21.67
CA TYR A 472 12.31 35.68 22.72
C TYR A 472 10.94 36.36 22.70
N GLU A 473 10.86 37.58 22.16
CA GLU A 473 9.61 38.30 21.88
C GLU A 473 8.69 37.55 20.88
N HIS A 474 9.24 36.59 20.14
CA HIS A 474 8.52 35.79 19.16
C HIS A 474 8.22 34.35 19.61
N VAL A 475 8.45 34.04 20.89
CA VAL A 475 8.13 32.75 21.51
C VAL A 475 6.79 32.86 22.23
N VAL A 476 5.84 31.94 21.98
CA VAL A 476 4.58 31.90 22.77
C VAL A 476 4.94 31.70 24.25
N PRO A 477 4.59 32.62 25.18
CA PRO A 477 5.09 32.61 26.54
C PRO A 477 4.79 31.31 27.31
N LEU A 478 5.82 30.77 27.96
CA LEU A 478 5.75 29.56 28.77
C LEU A 478 5.47 29.94 30.24
N ILE A 479 4.36 29.45 30.78
CA ILE A 479 4.00 29.60 32.20
C ILE A 479 4.71 28.51 33.03
N GLY A 480 4.87 27.30 32.47
CA GLY A 480 5.66 26.24 33.08
C GLY A 480 5.61 24.91 32.30
N ALA A 481 6.55 24.01 32.59
CA ALA A 481 6.59 22.66 32.05
C ALA A 481 6.83 21.64 33.19
N TYR A 482 6.02 20.59 33.25
CA TYR A 482 5.89 19.71 34.42
C TYR A 482 5.84 18.24 34.03
N ASP A 483 6.64 17.38 34.67
CA ASP A 483 6.58 15.91 34.56
C ASP A 483 5.68 15.26 35.63
N ASN A 484 5.11 16.07 36.54
CA ASN A 484 4.15 15.66 37.55
C ASN A 484 2.98 16.65 37.61
N VAL A 485 1.76 16.14 37.43
CA VAL A 485 0.52 16.96 37.40
C VAL A 485 0.19 17.64 38.74
N ASN A 486 0.77 17.18 39.84
CA ASN A 486 0.51 17.72 41.18
C ASN A 486 1.38 18.94 41.53
N ASP A 487 2.44 19.20 40.76
CA ASP A 487 3.35 20.33 40.98
C ASP A 487 2.88 21.60 40.24
N ILE A 488 1.71 21.54 39.61
CA ILE A 488 1.03 22.64 38.94
C ILE A 488 0.13 23.37 39.95
N ASP A 489 0.47 24.61 40.31
CA ASP A 489 -0.40 25.49 41.08
C ASP A 489 -1.52 26.06 40.19
N PHE A 490 -2.62 25.31 40.09
CA PHE A 490 -3.81 25.73 39.35
C PHE A 490 -4.48 27.00 39.89
N GLU A 491 -4.24 27.41 41.13
CA GLU A 491 -4.79 28.66 41.67
C GLU A 491 -3.96 29.87 41.23
N ALA A 492 -2.63 29.74 41.17
CA ALA A 492 -1.73 30.75 40.63
C ALA A 492 -1.88 30.95 39.10
N LEU A 493 -2.33 29.94 38.34
CA LEU A 493 -2.55 30.07 36.90
C LEU A 493 -3.55 31.22 36.55
N PRO A 494 -3.33 31.95 35.44
CA PRO A 494 -4.25 33.00 34.98
C PRO A 494 -5.66 32.46 34.68
N GLN A 495 -6.63 33.35 34.51
CA GLN A 495 -8.03 32.97 34.18
C GLN A 495 -8.16 32.30 32.80
N ARG A 496 -7.16 32.45 31.93
CA ARG A 496 -7.07 31.83 30.60
C ARG A 496 -5.65 31.36 30.33
N PHE A 497 -5.49 30.14 29.83
CA PHE A 497 -4.21 29.50 29.52
C PHE A 497 -4.41 28.35 28.53
N VAL A 498 -3.31 27.82 27.99
CA VAL A 498 -3.31 26.62 27.15
C VAL A 498 -2.50 25.53 27.84
N VAL A 499 -3.02 24.30 27.85
CA VAL A 499 -2.31 23.11 28.36
C VAL A 499 -2.06 22.15 27.20
N LYS A 500 -0.83 21.65 27.05
CA LYS A 500 -0.42 20.73 25.98
C LYS A 500 0.44 19.59 26.53
N ALA A 501 0.55 18.49 25.79
CA ALA A 501 1.68 17.58 25.92
C ALA A 501 2.86 18.06 25.06
N ASN A 502 4.11 17.93 25.52
CA ASN A 502 5.30 18.32 24.74
C ASN A 502 5.36 17.64 23.37
N GLU A 503 5.25 16.30 23.33
CA GLU A 503 5.27 15.48 22.11
C GLU A 503 3.91 14.85 21.77
N GLY A 504 2.83 15.55 22.13
CA GLY A 504 1.47 15.19 21.73
C GLY A 504 1.08 15.67 20.33
N TRP A 505 0.06 15.04 19.73
CA TRP A 505 -0.38 15.33 18.35
C TRP A 505 -1.86 15.72 18.21
N GLY A 506 -2.12 16.58 17.22
CA GLY A 506 -3.47 16.98 16.84
C GLY A 506 -4.18 17.81 17.93
N ALA A 507 -5.48 17.57 18.11
CA ALA A 507 -6.32 18.33 19.03
C ALA A 507 -6.70 17.57 20.31
N ASN A 508 -6.15 16.36 20.51
CA ASN A 508 -6.50 15.51 21.66
C ASN A 508 -5.64 15.81 22.90
N GLU A 509 -4.43 16.34 22.67
CA GLU A 509 -3.41 16.60 23.71
C GLU A 509 -3.12 18.11 23.82
N VAL A 510 -4.16 18.91 23.56
CA VAL A 510 -4.19 20.38 23.64
C VAL A 510 -5.54 20.81 24.21
N ILE A 511 -5.54 21.52 25.33
CA ILE A 511 -6.73 22.04 25.99
C ILE A 511 -6.63 23.57 26.08
N LEU A 512 -7.65 24.26 25.53
CA LEU A 512 -7.78 25.71 25.57
C LEU A 512 -8.67 26.11 26.75
N VAL A 513 -8.09 26.66 27.82
CA VAL A 513 -8.86 27.13 28.99
C VAL A 513 -9.23 28.60 28.76
N GLN A 514 -10.48 28.85 28.36
CA GLN A 514 -11.03 30.19 28.13
C GLN A 514 -11.68 30.81 29.39
N ASP A 515 -11.94 30.03 30.43
CA ASP A 515 -12.44 30.51 31.72
C ASP A 515 -12.14 29.47 32.81
N LYS A 516 -11.13 29.73 33.65
CA LYS A 516 -10.69 28.82 34.73
C LYS A 516 -11.84 28.47 35.70
N ARG A 517 -12.87 29.31 35.83
CA ARG A 517 -14.02 29.10 36.73
C ARG A 517 -15.09 28.16 36.16
N LYS A 518 -14.95 27.74 34.89
CA LYS A 518 -15.90 26.86 34.19
C LYS A 518 -15.40 25.42 34.00
N ILE A 519 -14.18 25.12 34.45
CA ILE A 519 -13.56 23.79 34.34
C ILE A 519 -13.51 23.09 35.69
N ASP A 520 -13.66 21.76 35.67
CA ASP A 520 -13.34 20.90 36.81
C ASP A 520 -11.83 20.64 36.79
N ILE A 521 -11.14 21.14 37.82
CA ILE A 521 -9.67 21.06 37.92
C ILE A 521 -9.20 19.62 38.14
N ASP A 522 -9.94 18.80 38.89
CA ASP A 522 -9.52 17.42 39.14
C ASP A 522 -9.83 16.52 37.94
N GLN A 523 -10.90 16.82 37.18
CA GLN A 523 -11.10 16.22 35.85
C GLN A 523 -9.98 16.63 34.88
N LEU A 524 -9.56 17.89 34.87
CA LEU A 524 -8.45 18.36 34.03
C LEU A 524 -7.15 17.64 34.39
N LYS A 525 -6.78 17.59 35.68
CA LYS A 525 -5.62 16.83 36.18
C LYS A 525 -5.68 15.36 35.74
N ALA A 526 -6.83 14.71 35.92
CA ALA A 526 -7.00 13.31 35.52
C ALA A 526 -6.73 13.09 34.02
N VAL A 527 -7.23 13.97 33.14
CA VAL A 527 -6.98 13.89 31.69
C VAL A 527 -5.50 14.10 31.38
N ILE A 528 -4.89 15.21 31.81
CA ILE A 528 -3.52 15.55 31.42
C ILE A 528 -2.47 14.63 32.07
N SER A 529 -2.80 13.97 33.18
CA SER A 529 -1.95 12.93 33.76
C SER A 529 -1.71 11.74 32.82
N THR A 530 -2.62 11.47 31.88
CA THR A 530 -2.46 10.39 30.88
C THR A 530 -1.47 10.73 29.77
N TRP A 531 -1.15 12.02 29.59
CA TRP A 531 -0.14 12.47 28.63
C TRP A 531 1.28 12.19 29.16
N LEU A 532 1.44 12.01 30.48
CA LEU A 532 2.72 11.72 31.12
C LEU A 532 3.17 10.25 30.96
N TYR A 533 2.37 9.37 30.36
CA TYR A 533 2.82 8.00 30.06
C TYR A 533 3.83 8.00 28.89
N PRO A 534 5.00 7.33 29.00
CA PRO A 534 6.02 7.34 27.94
C PRO A 534 5.54 6.91 26.56
N TRP A 535 4.56 6.00 26.51
CA TRP A 535 3.96 5.49 25.27
C TRP A 535 2.88 6.39 24.67
N SER A 536 2.51 7.50 25.30
CA SER A 536 1.54 8.45 24.73
C SER A 536 2.12 9.28 23.58
N SER A 537 3.45 9.39 23.45
CA SER A 537 4.10 10.23 22.43
C SER A 537 3.84 9.79 20.98
N TYR A 538 3.99 10.75 20.05
CA TYR A 538 3.81 10.52 18.62
C TYR A 538 4.73 9.40 18.06
N TYR A 539 5.96 9.31 18.56
CA TYR A 539 6.95 8.29 18.17
C TYR A 539 6.43 6.85 18.33
N TYR A 540 5.94 6.46 19.51
CA TYR A 540 5.45 5.10 19.77
C TYR A 540 4.14 4.81 19.03
N ASN A 541 3.27 5.82 18.87
CA ASN A 541 2.03 5.71 18.10
C ASN A 541 2.25 5.53 16.59
N ASN A 542 3.46 5.84 16.12
CA ASN A 542 3.91 5.59 14.75
C ASN A 542 4.99 4.49 14.68
N MET A 543 4.97 3.48 15.55
CA MET A 543 5.88 2.32 15.45
C MET A 543 7.38 2.68 15.49
N CYS A 544 7.73 3.72 16.25
CA CYS A 544 9.10 4.19 16.44
C CYS A 544 9.78 4.62 15.12
N ILE A 545 9.01 5.07 14.11
CA ILE A 545 9.52 5.45 12.79
C ILE A 545 10.01 6.89 12.67
N THR A 546 9.87 7.75 13.69
CA THR A 546 10.31 9.16 13.60
C THR A 546 11.58 9.39 14.42
N ASP A 547 12.06 10.64 14.54
CA ASP A 547 13.09 11.01 15.53
C ASP A 547 12.54 11.83 16.71
N GLU A 548 11.24 12.14 16.68
CA GLU A 548 10.45 12.92 17.65
C GLU A 548 10.16 12.11 18.94
N LYS A 549 11.21 11.47 19.50
CA LYS A 549 11.15 10.74 20.77
C LYS A 549 11.56 11.67 21.92
N PRO A 550 10.65 12.02 22.84
CA PRO A 550 10.98 12.87 23.99
C PRO A 550 11.92 12.15 24.96
N GLU A 551 12.77 12.92 25.66
CA GLU A 551 13.55 12.41 26.80
C GLU A 551 12.64 12.07 27.99
N LYS A 552 11.66 12.93 28.26
CA LYS A 552 10.57 12.70 29.21
C LYS A 552 9.26 13.34 28.71
N PRO A 553 8.09 12.70 28.94
CA PRO A 553 6.80 13.35 28.75
C PRO A 553 6.64 14.57 29.66
N LEU A 554 6.05 15.65 29.15
CA LEU A 554 5.80 16.88 29.90
C LEU A 554 4.42 17.46 29.60
N ILE A 555 3.76 17.96 30.65
CA ILE A 555 2.65 18.89 30.56
C ILE A 555 3.24 20.30 30.40
N VAL A 556 2.92 20.95 29.28
CA VAL A 556 3.36 22.31 28.95
C VAL A 556 2.19 23.27 29.15
N ILE A 557 2.39 24.35 29.89
CA ILE A 557 1.39 25.40 30.14
C ILE A 557 1.88 26.71 29.53
N GLU A 558 1.06 27.30 28.66
CA GLU A 558 1.35 28.52 27.91
C GLU A 558 0.29 29.60 28.15
N GLU A 559 0.66 30.85 27.86
CA GLU A 559 -0.30 31.96 27.81
C GLU A 559 -1.33 31.79 26.67
N PHE A 560 -2.50 32.41 26.87
CA PHE A 560 -3.60 32.37 25.89
C PHE A 560 -3.57 33.62 25.00
N LEU A 561 -3.18 33.44 23.73
CA LEU A 561 -3.12 34.50 22.72
C LEU A 561 -4.50 34.75 22.09
N GLU A 562 -4.88 36.02 21.83
CA GLU A 562 -6.19 36.39 21.26
C GLU A 562 -6.17 37.77 20.55
N ILE A 563 -7.07 37.96 19.59
CA ILE A 563 -7.36 39.29 18.98
C ILE A 563 -8.73 39.76 19.47
N GLY A 564 -8.74 40.71 20.41
CA GLY A 564 -9.94 41.32 20.96
C GLY A 564 -10.98 40.34 21.52
N ASP A 565 -12.23 40.81 21.66
CA ASP A 565 -13.33 39.97 22.15
C ASP A 565 -13.74 38.89 21.14
N ASN A 566 -13.36 37.64 21.42
CA ASN A 566 -13.83 36.40 20.78
C ASN A 566 -13.40 36.12 19.33
N GLN A 567 -12.31 36.71 18.80
CA GLN A 567 -11.74 36.23 17.52
C GLN A 567 -10.68 35.15 17.72
N TYR A 568 -10.82 34.02 17.02
CA TYR A 568 -9.79 33.00 16.94
C TYR A 568 -8.67 33.45 16.01
N LEU A 569 -7.43 33.36 16.49
CA LEU A 569 -6.23 33.58 15.68
C LEU A 569 -6.23 32.69 14.43
N ASP A 570 -5.92 33.29 13.29
CA ASP A 570 -5.54 32.53 12.11
C ASP A 570 -4.21 31.81 12.37
N ASP A 571 -4.16 30.55 11.95
CA ASP A 571 -3.07 29.63 12.22
C ASP A 571 -2.32 29.33 10.92
N TYR A 572 -1.12 29.89 10.80
CA TYR A 572 -0.31 29.96 9.58
C TYR A 572 0.78 28.89 9.59
N LYS A 573 0.63 27.83 8.79
CA LYS A 573 1.55 26.68 8.80
C LYS A 573 2.43 26.70 7.55
N PHE A 574 3.70 27.07 7.69
CA PHE A 574 4.64 27.20 6.58
C PHE A 574 5.41 25.91 6.35
N TYR A 575 5.35 25.39 5.13
CA TYR A 575 6.03 24.17 4.73
C TYR A 575 7.40 24.54 4.13
N CYS A 576 8.44 24.22 4.88
CA CYS A 576 9.81 24.54 4.54
C CYS A 576 10.50 23.29 3.99
N CYS A 577 11.11 23.41 2.80
CA CYS A 577 11.92 22.35 2.20
C CYS A 577 13.29 22.93 1.87
N ASN A 578 14.35 22.24 2.30
CA ASN A 578 15.75 22.60 2.08
C ASN A 578 16.05 24.07 2.45
N GLY A 579 15.74 24.45 3.69
CA GLY A 579 15.98 25.80 4.23
C GLY A 579 15.13 26.93 3.63
N LYS A 580 14.06 26.64 2.88
CA LYS A 580 13.18 27.66 2.26
C LYS A 580 11.70 27.35 2.36
N VAL A 581 10.87 28.37 2.65
CA VAL A 581 9.40 28.25 2.60
C VAL A 581 8.96 28.07 1.14
N LYS A 582 8.28 26.96 0.86
CA LYS A 582 7.79 26.60 -0.49
C LYS A 582 6.29 26.89 -0.66
N PHE A 583 5.50 26.57 0.34
CA PHE A 583 4.04 26.77 0.37
C PHE A 583 3.55 26.90 1.81
N SER A 584 2.29 27.32 1.99
CA SER A 584 1.68 27.53 3.30
C SER A 584 0.29 26.90 3.37
N MET A 585 -0.14 26.47 4.56
CA MET A 585 -1.53 26.11 4.86
C MET A 585 -2.06 27.06 5.94
N ILE A 586 -3.13 27.79 5.63
CA ILE A 586 -3.79 28.69 6.59
C ILE A 586 -5.03 27.98 7.12
N VAL A 587 -5.19 27.98 8.44
CA VAL A 587 -6.34 27.40 9.15
C VAL A 587 -7.16 28.52 9.80
N LYS A 588 -8.26 28.91 9.13
CA LYS A 588 -9.21 29.93 9.62
C LYS A 588 -10.23 29.32 10.58
N GLU A 589 -10.76 30.14 11.50
CA GLU A 589 -11.80 29.77 12.49
C GLU A 589 -11.49 28.46 13.26
N ARG A 590 -10.25 28.29 13.75
CA ARG A 590 -9.76 27.07 14.41
C ARG A 590 -10.65 26.64 15.59
N GLY A 591 -10.99 25.36 15.65
CA GLY A 591 -11.87 24.77 16.68
C GLY A 591 -13.38 24.98 16.44
N SER A 592 -13.78 25.84 15.50
CA SER A 592 -15.19 26.05 15.17
C SER A 592 -15.77 24.95 14.25
N LYS A 593 -17.10 24.96 14.04
CA LYS A 593 -17.77 24.17 12.99
C LYS A 593 -17.46 24.67 11.57
N ASN A 594 -16.89 25.86 11.42
CA ASN A 594 -16.57 26.48 10.13
C ASN A 594 -15.15 26.18 9.65
N GLN A 595 -14.24 25.84 10.57
CA GLN A 595 -12.80 25.70 10.35
C GLN A 595 -12.43 25.18 8.96
N SER A 596 -11.80 26.04 8.16
CA SER A 596 -11.33 25.73 6.81
C SER A 596 -9.82 25.60 6.74
N ARG A 597 -9.33 24.94 5.69
CA ARG A 597 -7.91 24.83 5.36
C ARG A 597 -7.70 25.23 3.90
N THR A 598 -6.89 26.26 3.67
CA THR A 598 -6.51 26.70 2.33
C THR A 598 -5.00 26.60 2.18
N PHE A 599 -4.54 26.01 1.09
CA PHE A 599 -3.13 25.98 0.73
C PHE A 599 -2.83 27.13 -0.24
N VAL A 600 -1.70 27.81 -0.03
CA VAL A 600 -1.21 28.90 -0.90
C VAL A 600 0.27 28.72 -1.23
N ASP A 601 0.71 29.25 -2.37
CA ASP A 601 2.12 29.41 -2.69
C ASP A 601 2.74 30.64 -1.97
N ARG A 602 4.03 30.90 -2.21
CA ARG A 602 4.74 32.04 -1.62
C ARG A 602 4.20 33.40 -2.07
N ASP A 603 3.67 33.46 -3.29
CA ASP A 603 3.05 34.65 -3.87
C ASP A 603 1.58 34.84 -3.40
N TRP A 604 1.11 33.96 -2.50
CA TRP A 604 -0.21 33.94 -1.87
C TRP A 604 -1.37 33.50 -2.78
N ASN A 605 -1.09 32.85 -3.92
CA ASN A 605 -2.13 32.28 -4.78
C ASN A 605 -2.65 30.96 -4.20
N VAL A 606 -3.96 30.69 -4.32
CA VAL A 606 -4.56 29.43 -3.85
C VAL A 606 -4.09 28.25 -4.70
N LEU A 607 -3.44 27.29 -4.05
CA LEU A 607 -3.00 26.05 -4.67
C LEU A 607 -4.22 25.10 -4.84
N PRO A 608 -4.47 24.54 -6.05
CA PRO A 608 -5.66 23.74 -6.32
C PRO A 608 -5.49 22.29 -5.84
N PHE A 609 -5.28 22.12 -4.53
CA PHE A 609 -5.33 20.84 -3.83
C PHE A 609 -5.85 20.99 -2.39
N ARG A 610 -6.22 19.87 -1.78
CA ARG A 610 -6.66 19.80 -0.38
C ARG A 610 -6.11 18.57 0.35
N ARG A 611 -6.17 18.60 1.67
CA ARG A 611 -6.20 17.41 2.55
C ARG A 611 -7.62 17.26 3.12
N ALA A 612 -7.88 16.21 3.89
CA ALA A 612 -9.17 16.02 4.56
C ALA A 612 -9.53 17.22 5.47
N GLY A 613 -10.76 17.73 5.31
CA GLY A 613 -11.30 18.90 6.00
C GLY A 613 -12.25 19.71 5.11
N LYS A 614 -12.70 20.87 5.60
CA LYS A 614 -13.30 21.91 4.75
C LYS A 614 -12.18 22.66 4.01
N PHE A 615 -12.41 22.97 2.74
CA PHE A 615 -11.51 23.77 1.89
C PHE A 615 -12.23 25.04 1.45
N SER A 616 -11.52 26.17 1.40
CA SER A 616 -11.99 27.41 0.79
C SER A 616 -11.26 27.65 -0.52
N SER A 617 -12.00 27.90 -1.60
CA SER A 617 -11.44 28.34 -2.89
C SER A 617 -10.98 29.79 -2.88
N THR A 618 -11.41 30.58 -1.89
CA THR A 618 -10.99 31.98 -1.70
C THR A 618 -9.72 32.00 -0.84
N ALA A 619 -8.74 32.80 -1.26
CA ALA A 619 -7.53 33.05 -0.48
C ALA A 619 -7.87 33.66 0.89
N PRO A 620 -7.14 33.32 1.97
CA PRO A 620 -7.15 34.11 3.18
C PRO A 620 -6.53 35.49 2.90
N GLU A 621 -6.88 36.48 3.72
CA GLU A 621 -6.18 37.77 3.73
C GLU A 621 -4.66 37.58 3.96
N LYS A 622 -3.82 38.35 3.25
CA LYS A 622 -2.36 38.27 3.38
C LYS A 622 -1.93 39.05 4.63
N PRO A 623 -1.27 38.44 5.63
CA PRO A 623 -0.86 39.16 6.83
C PRO A 623 0.21 40.20 6.49
N ALA A 624 0.07 41.41 7.02
CA ALA A 624 0.94 42.55 6.70
C ALA A 624 2.42 42.32 7.06
N ASN A 625 2.69 41.43 8.01
CA ASN A 625 4.01 41.03 8.50
C ASN A 625 4.55 39.72 7.87
N LEU A 626 3.96 39.22 6.77
CA LEU A 626 4.31 37.92 6.18
C LEU A 626 5.81 37.74 5.90
N GLU A 627 6.46 38.75 5.30
CA GLU A 627 7.86 38.59 4.89
C GLU A 627 8.78 38.41 6.11
N LYS A 628 8.50 39.07 7.25
CA LYS A 628 9.20 38.82 8.52
C LYS A 628 8.94 37.39 9.04
N MET A 629 7.70 36.89 8.93
CA MET A 629 7.42 35.48 9.27
C MET A 629 8.19 34.51 8.36
N TYR A 630 8.36 34.82 7.06
CA TYR A 630 9.17 34.04 6.14
C TYR A 630 10.67 34.10 6.50
N GLU A 631 11.22 35.26 6.83
CA GLU A 631 12.61 35.39 7.30
C GLU A 631 12.88 34.57 8.58
N MET A 632 11.95 34.62 9.55
CA MET A 632 12.01 33.81 10.76
C MET A 632 11.91 32.31 10.43
N ALA A 633 10.98 31.91 9.57
CA ALA A 633 10.83 30.52 9.15
C ALA A 633 12.08 29.99 8.43
N GLU A 634 12.67 30.78 7.53
CA GLU A 634 13.90 30.43 6.81
C GLU A 634 15.13 30.39 7.71
N THR A 635 15.14 31.15 8.80
CA THR A 635 16.17 31.05 9.86
C THR A 635 16.02 29.75 10.66
N LEU A 636 14.80 29.41 11.07
CA LEU A 636 14.51 28.23 11.90
C LEU A 636 14.54 26.89 11.10
N CYS A 637 14.28 26.90 9.79
CA CYS A 637 14.33 25.67 8.97
C CYS A 637 15.68 25.41 8.28
N LYS A 638 16.65 26.33 8.41
CA LYS A 638 17.88 26.39 7.62
C LYS A 638 18.63 25.05 7.50
N ASP A 639 18.82 24.37 8.63
CA ASP A 639 19.68 23.19 8.73
C ASP A 639 18.88 21.86 8.61
N PHE A 640 17.58 21.93 8.31
CA PHE A 640 16.69 20.77 8.15
C PHE A 640 16.29 20.55 6.68
N PRO A 641 16.21 19.29 6.20
CA PRO A 641 15.73 18.98 4.85
C PRO A 641 14.25 19.34 4.67
N PHE A 642 13.46 19.14 5.73
CA PHE A 642 12.05 19.47 5.76
C PHE A 642 11.62 19.83 7.19
N VAL A 643 10.78 20.87 7.34
CA VAL A 643 10.01 21.13 8.58
C VAL A 643 8.77 21.97 8.27
N ARG A 644 7.67 21.72 8.98
CA ARG A 644 6.52 22.65 9.04
C ARG A 644 6.66 23.54 10.27
N ILE A 645 6.58 24.85 10.10
CA ILE A 645 6.65 25.83 11.19
C ILE A 645 5.31 26.55 11.28
N ASP A 646 4.73 26.59 12.47
CA ASP A 646 3.45 27.23 12.73
C ASP A 646 3.64 28.62 13.34
N PHE A 647 2.88 29.58 12.84
CA PHE A 647 2.86 30.97 13.30
C PHE A 647 1.46 31.43 13.66
N TYR A 648 1.41 32.31 14.67
CA TYR A 648 0.25 33.14 14.99
C TYR A 648 0.62 34.63 14.76
N ASN A 649 -0.38 35.44 14.46
CA ASN A 649 -0.26 36.90 14.32
C ASN A 649 -1.27 37.56 15.25
N GLN A 650 -0.83 38.32 16.25
CA GLN A 650 -1.69 38.95 17.25
C GLN A 650 -1.45 40.46 17.22
N ASP A 651 -2.40 41.20 16.63
CA ASP A 651 -2.37 42.67 16.49
C ASP A 651 -1.08 43.25 15.85
N GLY A 652 -0.33 42.44 15.10
CA GLY A 652 0.93 42.78 14.44
C GLY A 652 2.14 42.01 14.98
N GLU A 653 2.05 41.49 16.20
CA GLU A 653 3.11 40.68 16.81
C GLU A 653 3.07 39.23 16.30
N ILE A 654 4.26 38.66 16.09
CA ILE A 654 4.46 37.32 15.53
C ILE A 654 4.82 36.37 16.66
N PHE A 655 4.16 35.21 16.73
CA PHE A 655 4.54 34.13 17.65
C PHE A 655 4.75 32.80 16.92
N VAL A 656 5.87 32.13 17.18
CA VAL A 656 6.15 30.78 16.69
C VAL A 656 5.47 29.76 17.61
N GLY A 657 4.53 28.98 17.06
CA GLY A 657 3.63 28.11 17.82
C GLY A 657 4.14 26.70 18.07
N GLU A 658 4.61 26.03 17.02
CA GLU A 658 5.27 24.71 17.06
C GLU A 658 6.06 24.47 15.76
N MET A 659 7.06 23.59 15.83
CA MET A 659 7.70 22.99 14.65
C MET A 659 7.27 21.52 14.55
N THR A 660 7.15 20.98 13.34
CA THR A 660 6.79 19.57 13.12
C THR A 660 7.51 19.01 11.92
N PHE A 661 8.24 17.92 12.10
CA PHE A 661 9.05 17.30 11.05
C PHE A 661 8.27 16.27 10.25
N THR A 662 7.19 15.69 10.81
CA THR A 662 6.34 14.68 10.16
C THR A 662 4.86 15.12 9.92
N PRO A 663 4.59 16.34 9.42
CA PRO A 663 3.28 17.02 9.49
C PRO A 663 2.17 16.33 8.71
N GLY A 664 1.36 15.54 9.42
CA GLY A 664 0.30 14.74 8.80
C GLY A 664 0.89 13.64 7.92
N LEU A 665 1.88 12.91 8.46
CA LEU A 665 2.35 11.63 7.93
C LEU A 665 1.15 10.74 7.57
N PHE A 666 1.21 10.07 6.42
CA PHE A 666 0.12 9.25 5.84
C PHE A 666 -1.15 10.01 5.35
N LEU A 667 -1.20 11.35 5.40
CA LEU A 667 -2.37 12.10 4.90
C LEU A 667 -2.27 12.43 3.40
N ARG A 668 -3.16 11.78 2.63
CA ARG A 668 -3.35 11.96 1.17
C ARG A 668 -3.66 13.41 0.80
N PHE A 669 -3.03 13.90 -0.26
CA PHE A 669 -3.44 15.11 -0.99
C PHE A 669 -4.42 14.77 -2.12
N GLU A 670 -5.40 15.65 -2.35
CA GLU A 670 -6.37 15.51 -3.43
C GLU A 670 -6.33 16.72 -4.38
N PRO A 671 -6.18 16.50 -5.71
CA PRO A 671 -5.95 15.23 -6.39
C PRO A 671 -4.53 14.66 -6.17
N LYS A 672 -4.37 13.33 -6.26
CA LYS A 672 -3.10 12.58 -6.01
C LYS A 672 -1.87 13.15 -6.73
N ALA A 673 -2.05 13.75 -7.90
CA ALA A 673 -0.97 14.38 -8.67
C ALA A 673 -0.21 15.49 -7.90
N TRP A 674 -0.84 16.15 -6.92
CA TRP A 674 -0.15 17.13 -6.08
C TRP A 674 0.79 16.51 -5.04
N ASP A 675 0.59 15.25 -4.64
CA ASP A 675 1.55 14.54 -3.78
C ASP A 675 2.93 14.47 -4.47
N PHE A 676 2.95 14.23 -5.78
CA PHE A 676 4.17 14.22 -6.58
C PHE A 676 4.75 15.63 -6.80
N LYS A 677 3.93 16.62 -7.16
CA LYS A 677 4.39 18.02 -7.31
C LYS A 677 4.98 18.62 -6.04
N LEU A 678 4.46 18.27 -4.87
CA LEU A 678 5.04 18.68 -3.59
C LEU A 678 6.32 17.88 -3.26
N GLY A 679 6.44 16.65 -3.78
CA GLY A 679 7.67 15.86 -3.74
C GLY A 679 8.80 16.46 -4.59
N GLU A 680 8.49 17.11 -5.71
CA GLU A 680 9.45 17.86 -6.53
C GLU A 680 10.07 19.07 -5.76
N MET A 681 9.37 19.60 -4.75
CA MET A 681 9.85 20.75 -3.95
C MET A 681 10.80 20.39 -2.81
N LEU A 682 10.92 19.11 -2.48
CA LEU A 682 11.71 18.57 -1.38
C LEU A 682 12.82 17.67 -1.93
N ASP A 683 14.06 18.16 -1.92
CA ASP A 683 15.22 17.34 -2.27
C ASP A 683 15.76 16.58 -1.05
N ILE A 684 16.03 15.29 -1.26
CA ILE A 684 16.64 14.39 -0.28
C ILE A 684 17.69 13.46 -0.93
N SER A 685 18.05 13.64 -2.21
CA SER A 685 18.96 12.70 -2.88
C SER A 685 20.31 12.62 -2.16
N TYR A 686 20.84 13.77 -1.73
CA TYR A 686 22.06 13.86 -0.94
C TYR A 686 22.04 13.10 0.39
N LEU A 687 20.84 12.84 0.96
CA LEU A 687 20.67 12.00 2.15
C LEU A 687 20.55 10.51 1.77
N MET A 688 19.91 10.21 0.64
CA MET A 688 19.86 8.84 0.10
C MET A 688 21.27 8.36 -0.29
N ASP A 689 22.05 9.19 -0.99
CA ASP A 689 23.44 8.93 -1.35
C ASP A 689 24.30 8.66 -0.09
N GLN A 690 24.07 9.39 1.01
CA GLN A 690 24.74 9.14 2.29
C GLN A 690 24.28 7.83 2.96
N ALA A 691 23.00 7.47 2.84
CA ALA A 691 22.44 6.24 3.40
C ALA A 691 22.80 4.97 2.62
N GLU A 692 23.20 5.07 1.35
CA GLU A 692 23.72 3.92 0.57
C GLU A 692 25.22 3.66 0.80
N ASN A 693 25.96 4.62 1.38
CA ASN A 693 27.41 4.55 1.60
C ASN A 693 27.82 4.27 3.07
N ASN A 694 26.87 3.97 3.96
CA ASN A 694 27.10 3.61 5.37
C ASN A 694 26.43 2.28 5.73
#